data_AF-A6JLT9-F1
#
_entry.id   AF-A6JLT9-F1
#
_cell.length_a   1.000
_cell.length_b   1.000
_cell.length_c   1.000
_cell.angle_alpha   90.00
_cell.angle_beta   90.00
_cell.angle_gamma   90.00
#
_symmetry.space_group_name_H-M   'P 1'
#
loop_
_entity.id
_entity.type
_entity.pdbx_description
1 polymer ?
#
loop_
_entity_poly.entity_id
_entity_poly.type
_entity_poly.pdbx_seq_one_letter_code
_entity_poly.pdbx_strand_id
1 'polypeptide(L)'
;MERRLPVLKIRTSSSSLERITSPENGNGSLDTEEDSRQEETEFSWGDYLDETGARAVPHVCFRHVEISIQSNFQPGMKLEVANKNHPDTYWVATIITTCGQLLLLRYCGYGEDRRADFWCDVIIADLHPVGWCTQNNKVLRPPDAIKEKYADWEEFLIHELTGSRTAPASLLEELQDSQNPFQYWIVSVIENVGGRLRLRYVGLEHTESYDRWLFYLDYRLRPIGWCQEKKYRMDPPSELYYLKLPFEWKCALEKALLAAAECPLPMEVFKDHADLGSHFFTVGMRLETLHINDPFHIYPATVTKVFNSQFFQVAIDDLRAETNGLTMLCHADSLGILPVQWCLKNGVNLAPPKGYSGQDFNWVDYHKQREAEGAPPYCFKNTFARGFAKNMKLEAVNPKNPGEVCVATVISVRGSLLWLRLEGVETPMPEIIVDIDSMDIFPVGWCEANSYPLTTPYKSSSGAANEKYYCPQLFVNHRCFSGPFLNKGRISELPQSVGPGKCVLVLKEILTMITNAAYKPGRVLRELQLVEDPEWDFQEEVLKAKYRGKIYRAVVKIVRTADQVTSFCQQVCAKLECCPNLFSPLLISENCPENCSIRTKTKYTYYYGKRKRIIKPPLGESNTESAPKPTRRRKRRKSIYVQKKRKSSAVAMPATSAQHIPLPLRKLKRTIQRPWTLQARKLVTWSRITRHSMYQ
;
A
#
# COMPACT_ATOMS: atom_id res chain seq x y z
N MET A 1 -23.68 -62.74 -16.46
CA MET A 1 -24.71 -62.52 -15.42
C MET A 1 -24.16 -61.49 -14.44
N GLU A 2 -24.06 -60.21 -14.80
CA GLU A 2 -25.11 -59.17 -14.78
C GLU A 2 -25.81 -58.95 -13.42
N ARG A 3 -25.56 -57.76 -12.85
CA ARG A 3 -26.45 -56.78 -12.14
C ARG A 3 -25.52 -55.67 -11.57
N ARG A 4 -25.31 -54.46 -12.14
CA ARG A 4 -26.15 -53.25 -12.38
C ARG A 4 -26.89 -52.82 -11.10
N LEU A 5 -26.70 -51.63 -10.47
CA LEU A 5 -26.81 -50.19 -10.86
C LEU A 5 -26.28 -49.27 -9.70
N PRO A 6 -26.25 -47.91 -9.77
CA PRO A 6 -26.12 -46.97 -10.90
C PRO A 6 -25.03 -45.87 -10.71
N VAL A 7 -24.60 -45.29 -11.83
CA VAL A 7 -23.77 -44.08 -11.94
C VAL A 7 -24.68 -42.87 -12.23
N LEU A 8 -24.59 -41.81 -11.42
CA LEU A 8 -25.17 -40.50 -11.72
C LEU A 8 -24.13 -39.66 -12.48
N LYS A 9 -24.42 -39.37 -13.74
CA LYS A 9 -23.67 -38.44 -14.60
C LYS A 9 -24.07 -37.01 -14.27
N ILE A 10 -23.11 -36.17 -13.90
CA ILE A 10 -23.24 -34.70 -13.98
C ILE A 10 -22.37 -34.24 -15.16
N ARG A 11 -22.99 -33.50 -16.07
CA ARG A 11 -22.42 -32.96 -17.30
C ARG A 11 -21.47 -31.80 -16.98
N THR A 12 -20.23 -31.90 -17.42
CA THR A 12 -19.29 -30.78 -17.55
C THR A 12 -19.38 -30.22 -18.96
N SER A 13 -19.81 -28.98 -19.12
CA SER A 13 -19.73 -28.24 -20.40
C SER A 13 -18.47 -27.37 -20.39
N SER A 14 -17.40 -27.86 -21.01
CA SER A 14 -16.27 -27.06 -21.47
C SER A 14 -16.62 -26.44 -22.82
N SER A 15 -16.37 -25.15 -23.01
CA SER A 15 -16.45 -24.50 -24.31
C SER A 15 -15.39 -23.42 -24.41
N SER A 16 -14.23 -23.80 -24.96
CA SER A 16 -13.26 -22.93 -25.60
C SER A 16 -13.93 -22.13 -26.72
N LEU A 17 -13.58 -20.85 -26.90
CA LEU A 17 -13.96 -20.10 -28.10
C LEU A 17 -12.74 -19.39 -28.68
N GLU A 18 -12.29 -19.97 -29.79
CA GLU A 18 -11.31 -19.45 -30.72
C GLU A 18 -11.83 -18.19 -31.43
N ARG A 19 -10.87 -17.36 -31.82
CA ARG A 19 -11.03 -16.09 -32.52
C ARG A 19 -11.08 -16.38 -34.04
N ILE A 20 -12.21 -16.13 -34.70
CA ILE A 20 -12.31 -16.17 -36.18
C ILE A 20 -12.89 -14.84 -36.68
N THR A 21 -12.13 -14.17 -37.54
CA THR A 21 -12.55 -13.05 -38.40
C THR A 21 -13.25 -13.56 -39.66
N SER A 22 -14.34 -12.94 -40.11
CA SER A 22 -14.85 -13.00 -41.50
C SER A 22 -15.90 -11.89 -41.80
N PRO A 23 -16.17 -11.54 -43.08
CA PRO A 23 -16.62 -10.21 -43.51
C PRO A 23 -18.10 -10.07 -43.92
N GLU A 24 -18.45 -8.82 -44.28
CA GLU A 24 -19.70 -8.21 -44.80
C GLU A 24 -20.69 -9.11 -45.60
N ASN A 25 -22.00 -9.02 -45.30
CA ASN A 25 -23.01 -8.18 -46.02
C ASN A 25 -24.47 -8.57 -45.67
N GLY A 26 -25.37 -7.58 -45.49
CA GLY A 26 -26.75 -7.64 -46.00
C GLY A 26 -27.95 -7.94 -45.07
N ASN A 27 -28.59 -6.85 -44.59
CA ASN A 27 -30.04 -6.61 -44.40
C ASN A 27 -30.89 -7.38 -43.36
N GLY A 28 -31.45 -6.61 -42.40
CA GLY A 28 -32.90 -6.47 -42.30
C GLY A 28 -33.56 -6.57 -40.90
N SER A 29 -34.10 -5.43 -40.44
CA SER A 29 -35.21 -5.24 -39.48
C SER A 29 -34.87 -4.87 -38.04
N LEU A 30 -35.52 -3.78 -37.63
CA LEU A 30 -35.49 -3.10 -36.33
C LEU A 30 -36.02 -3.99 -35.21
N ASP A 31 -35.41 -3.87 -34.03
CA ASP A 31 -36.10 -3.34 -32.84
C ASP A 31 -35.06 -2.83 -31.82
N THR A 32 -35.23 -1.57 -31.43
CA THR A 32 -34.43 -0.81 -30.48
C THR A 32 -34.88 -1.11 -29.05
N GLU A 33 -34.03 -1.79 -28.27
CA GLU A 33 -34.00 -1.65 -26.82
C GLU A 33 -32.57 -1.27 -26.41
N GLU A 34 -32.40 0.01 -26.08
CA GLU A 34 -31.21 0.53 -25.41
C GLU A 34 -31.15 -0.08 -24.00
N ASP A 35 -30.46 -1.22 -23.88
CA ASP A 35 -30.00 -1.73 -22.60
C ASP A 35 -28.87 -0.82 -22.10
N SER A 36 -29.24 0.12 -21.23
CA SER A 36 -28.34 0.91 -20.42
C SER A 36 -27.57 -0.03 -19.48
N ARG A 37 -26.50 -0.64 -19.99
CA ARG A 37 -25.48 -1.27 -19.15
C ARG A 37 -24.89 -0.19 -18.27
N GLN A 38 -25.34 -0.14 -17.02
CA GLN A 38 -24.60 0.54 -15.97
C GLN A 38 -23.20 -0.07 -15.99
N GLU A 39 -22.20 0.70 -16.42
CA GLU A 39 -20.80 0.35 -16.20
C GLU A 39 -20.66 0.12 -14.69
N GLU A 40 -20.42 -1.13 -14.29
CA GLU A 40 -20.06 -1.45 -12.93
C GLU A 40 -18.78 -0.67 -12.63
N THR A 41 -18.93 0.42 -11.88
CA THR A 41 -17.81 1.21 -11.39
C THR A 41 -16.83 0.27 -10.68
N GLU A 42 -15.65 0.13 -11.26
CA GLU A 42 -14.54 -0.65 -10.73
C GLU A 42 -14.27 -0.24 -9.26
N PHE A 43 -13.97 -1.21 -8.40
CA PHE A 43 -13.72 -0.95 -6.99
C PHE A 43 -12.50 -0.04 -6.83
N SER A 44 -12.64 1.05 -6.07
CA SER A 44 -11.54 1.95 -5.75
C SER A 44 -11.32 2.00 -4.24
N TRP A 45 -10.09 1.71 -3.82
CA TRP A 45 -9.69 1.83 -2.41
C TRP A 45 -9.89 3.23 -1.84
N GLY A 46 -9.63 4.27 -2.63
CA GLY A 46 -9.82 5.66 -2.19
C GLY A 46 -11.28 5.94 -1.83
N ASP A 47 -12.18 5.54 -2.72
CA ASP A 47 -13.62 5.71 -2.56
C ASP A 47 -14.14 4.91 -1.36
N TYR A 48 -13.73 3.64 -1.26
CA TYR A 48 -14.14 2.74 -0.20
C TYR A 48 -13.63 3.18 1.19
N LEU A 49 -12.40 3.70 1.28
CA LEU A 49 -11.86 4.26 2.53
C LEU A 49 -12.60 5.55 2.94
N ASP A 50 -12.93 6.41 1.98
CA ASP A 50 -13.70 7.64 2.23
C ASP A 50 -15.13 7.33 2.71
N GLU A 51 -15.79 6.35 2.09
CA GLU A 51 -17.14 5.86 2.42
C GLU A 51 -17.20 5.23 3.81
N THR A 52 -16.23 4.37 4.14
CA THR A 52 -16.19 3.69 5.44
C THR A 52 -15.62 4.57 6.56
N GLY A 53 -15.03 5.72 6.23
CA GLY A 53 -14.28 6.55 7.17
C GLY A 53 -13.06 5.84 7.78
N ALA A 54 -12.63 4.74 7.15
CA ALA A 54 -11.54 3.91 7.61
C ALA A 54 -10.19 4.45 7.11
N ARG A 55 -9.10 3.93 7.67
CA ARG A 55 -7.74 4.27 7.25
C ARG A 55 -7.01 3.01 6.81
N ALA A 56 -6.18 3.12 5.77
CA ALA A 56 -5.25 2.06 5.43
C ALA A 56 -4.21 1.87 6.55
N VAL A 57 -3.83 0.62 6.82
CA VAL A 57 -2.66 0.31 7.64
C VAL A 57 -1.41 0.86 6.93
N PRO A 58 -0.50 1.57 7.62
CA PRO A 58 0.73 2.07 7.02
C PRO A 58 1.60 0.94 6.44
N HIS A 59 2.17 1.13 5.24
CA HIS A 59 3.03 0.14 4.57
C HIS A 59 4.20 -0.34 5.44
N VAL A 60 4.73 0.53 6.30
CA VAL A 60 5.84 0.21 7.21
C VAL A 60 5.52 -0.86 8.26
N CYS A 61 4.24 -1.20 8.41
CA CYS A 61 3.82 -2.25 9.34
C CYS A 61 4.01 -3.66 8.75
N PHE A 62 4.23 -3.78 7.43
CA PHE A 62 4.34 -5.05 6.71
C PHE A 62 5.81 -5.38 6.44
N ARG A 63 6.48 -5.92 7.45
CA ARG A 63 7.95 -6.12 7.43
C ARG A 63 8.43 -6.97 6.25
N HIS A 64 7.71 -8.03 5.90
CA HIS A 64 8.06 -8.91 4.79
C HIS A 64 7.98 -8.18 3.43
N VAL A 65 7.05 -7.23 3.28
CA VAL A 65 6.97 -6.34 2.11
C VAL A 65 8.12 -5.34 2.11
N GLU A 66 8.44 -4.72 3.26
CA GLU A 66 9.58 -3.81 3.38
C GLU A 66 10.91 -4.50 3.04
N ILE A 67 11.13 -5.71 3.55
CA ILE A 67 12.31 -6.53 3.25
C ILE A 67 12.35 -6.81 1.76
N SER A 68 11.23 -7.23 1.15
CA SER A 68 11.16 -7.53 -0.29
C SER A 68 11.58 -6.39 -1.21
N ILE A 69 11.13 -5.19 -0.86
CA ILE A 69 11.50 -3.97 -1.58
C ILE A 69 13.00 -3.68 -1.43
N GLN A 70 13.58 -3.91 -0.25
CA GLN A 70 14.99 -3.64 0.05
C GLN A 70 15.94 -4.73 -0.49
N SER A 71 15.49 -5.98 -0.51
CA SER A 71 16.28 -7.17 -0.85
C SER A 71 16.43 -7.37 -2.35
N ASN A 72 15.32 -7.33 -3.08
CA ASN A 72 15.27 -7.92 -4.43
C ASN A 72 15.87 -7.00 -5.49
N PHE A 73 16.06 -5.73 -5.18
CA PHE A 73 16.67 -4.76 -6.08
C PHE A 73 18.10 -4.46 -5.65
N GLN A 74 19.03 -4.69 -6.57
CA GLN A 74 20.44 -4.36 -6.39
C GLN A 74 20.90 -3.45 -7.52
N PRO A 75 21.80 -2.48 -7.24
CA PRO A 75 22.47 -1.73 -8.29
C PRO A 75 23.07 -2.69 -9.34
N GLY A 76 22.76 -2.46 -10.61
CA GLY A 76 23.19 -3.27 -11.75
C GLY A 76 22.18 -4.29 -12.26
N MET A 77 21.10 -4.58 -11.54
CA MET A 77 20.02 -5.44 -12.06
C MET A 77 19.27 -4.77 -13.21
N LYS A 78 18.71 -5.57 -14.12
CA LYS A 78 17.89 -5.12 -15.24
C LYS A 78 16.44 -5.59 -15.09
N LEU A 79 15.51 -4.72 -15.48
CA LEU A 79 14.07 -4.92 -15.37
C LEU A 79 13.34 -4.22 -16.52
N GLU A 80 12.14 -4.68 -16.86
CA GLU A 80 11.23 -4.06 -17.81
C GLU A 80 10.34 -3.05 -17.09
N VAL A 81 10.23 -1.84 -17.64
CA VAL A 81 9.53 -0.71 -17.02
C VAL A 81 8.55 -0.10 -18.00
N ALA A 82 7.31 0.13 -17.58
CA ALA A 82 6.32 0.78 -18.44
C ALA A 82 6.76 2.18 -18.91
N ASN A 83 6.48 2.48 -20.18
CA ASN A 83 6.77 3.77 -20.78
C ASN A 83 5.72 4.81 -20.38
N LYS A 84 6.15 5.90 -19.73
CA LYS A 84 5.25 6.97 -19.22
C LYS A 84 4.39 7.63 -20.30
N ASN A 85 4.86 7.67 -21.54
CA ASN A 85 4.18 8.38 -22.63
C ASN A 85 3.32 7.45 -23.51
N HIS A 86 3.43 6.14 -23.33
CA HIS A 86 2.82 5.13 -24.19
C HIS A 86 2.29 3.98 -23.33
N PRO A 87 0.98 4.01 -22.99
CA PRO A 87 0.31 2.90 -22.32
C PRO A 87 0.55 1.61 -23.12
N ASP A 88 0.73 0.47 -22.45
CA ASP A 88 1.00 -0.85 -23.03
C ASP A 88 2.37 -1.10 -23.68
N THR A 89 3.33 -0.18 -23.53
CA THR A 89 4.71 -0.43 -23.98
C THR A 89 5.70 -0.32 -22.83
N TYR A 90 6.75 -1.14 -22.89
CA TYR A 90 7.74 -1.24 -21.83
C TYR A 90 9.15 -1.06 -22.39
N TRP A 91 10.11 -0.74 -21.54
CA TRP A 91 11.52 -0.74 -21.91
C TRP A 91 12.42 -1.21 -20.79
N VAL A 92 13.55 -1.79 -21.17
CA VAL A 92 14.54 -2.30 -20.20
C VAL A 92 15.25 -1.13 -19.52
N ALA A 93 15.33 -1.16 -18.20
CA ALA A 93 16.09 -0.24 -17.38
C ALA A 93 17.05 -0.98 -16.45
N THR A 94 18.16 -0.32 -16.12
CA THR A 94 19.14 -0.78 -15.13
C THR A 94 18.95 -0.02 -13.81
N ILE A 95 19.03 -0.72 -12.69
CA ILE A 95 19.03 -0.12 -11.35
C ILE A 95 20.37 0.56 -11.11
N ILE A 96 20.37 1.87 -10.94
CA ILE A 96 21.57 2.64 -10.59
C ILE A 96 21.80 2.61 -9.08
N THR A 97 20.74 2.80 -8.28
CA THR A 97 20.81 2.69 -6.82
C THR A 97 19.43 2.43 -6.21
N THR A 98 19.40 1.98 -4.96
CA THR A 98 18.18 1.68 -4.21
C THR A 98 18.08 2.57 -2.97
N CYS A 99 16.87 3.03 -2.64
CA CYS A 99 16.59 3.86 -1.47
C CYS A 99 15.21 3.50 -0.91
N GLY A 100 15.13 2.41 -0.13
CA GLY A 100 13.85 1.86 0.34
C GLY A 100 12.96 1.52 -0.86
N GLN A 101 11.74 2.06 -0.88
CA GLN A 101 10.75 1.90 -1.96
C GLN A 101 11.06 2.64 -3.27
N LEU A 102 12.12 3.43 -3.31
CA LEU A 102 12.49 4.19 -4.51
C LEU A 102 13.72 3.57 -5.17
N LEU A 103 13.59 3.24 -6.45
CA LEU A 103 14.70 2.84 -7.32
C LEU A 103 15.12 4.03 -8.19
N LEU A 104 16.41 4.27 -8.29
CA LEU A 104 16.96 5.12 -9.33
C LEU A 104 17.23 4.25 -10.55
N LEU A 105 16.49 4.47 -11.63
CA LEU A 105 16.56 3.66 -12.85
C LEU A 105 17.15 4.49 -14.00
N ARG A 106 17.83 3.79 -14.91
CA ARG A 106 18.27 4.32 -16.21
C ARG A 106 17.86 3.37 -17.31
N TYR A 107 17.12 3.86 -18.31
CA TYR A 107 16.80 3.07 -19.50
C TYR A 107 18.07 2.61 -20.24
N CYS A 108 18.09 1.36 -20.67
CA CYS A 108 19.16 0.82 -21.52
C CYS A 108 19.23 1.62 -22.84
N GLY A 109 20.44 2.02 -23.24
CA GLY A 109 20.72 2.88 -24.41
C GLY A 109 21.07 4.35 -24.09
N TYR A 110 20.96 4.77 -22.83
CA TYR A 110 21.47 6.07 -22.37
C TYR A 110 22.94 6.05 -21.93
N GLY A 111 23.58 4.88 -21.85
CA GLY A 111 24.98 4.74 -21.43
C GLY A 111 25.21 5.30 -20.02
N GLU A 112 26.21 6.17 -19.87
CA GLU A 112 26.59 6.79 -18.58
C GLU A 112 25.92 8.14 -18.30
N ASP A 113 24.91 8.54 -19.09
CA ASP A 113 24.26 9.85 -18.93
C ASP A 113 23.32 9.89 -17.71
N ARG A 114 23.86 10.39 -16.59
CA ARG A 114 23.13 10.59 -15.33
C ARG A 114 21.94 11.55 -15.43
N ARG A 115 21.83 12.35 -16.50
CA ARG A 115 20.68 13.26 -16.69
C ARG A 115 19.42 12.51 -17.11
N ALA A 116 19.57 11.29 -17.61
CA ALA A 116 18.47 10.40 -17.99
C ALA A 116 17.99 9.51 -16.83
N ASP A 117 18.63 9.59 -15.66
CA ASP A 117 18.24 8.81 -14.48
C ASP A 117 16.92 9.35 -13.94
N PHE A 118 16.02 8.43 -13.58
CA PHE A 118 14.74 8.80 -12.98
C PHE A 118 14.44 7.92 -11.77
N TRP A 119 13.82 8.54 -10.77
CA TRP A 119 13.31 7.81 -9.62
C TRP A 119 11.99 7.14 -9.96
N CYS A 120 11.84 5.92 -9.48
CA CYS A 120 10.69 5.07 -9.68
C CYS A 120 10.29 4.49 -8.31
N ASP A 121 9.00 4.53 -8.00
CA ASP A 121 8.48 3.88 -6.79
C ASP A 121 8.17 2.42 -7.12
N VAL A 122 8.72 1.48 -6.36
CA VAL A 122 8.54 0.05 -6.60
C VAL A 122 7.08 -0.38 -6.56
N ILE A 123 6.26 0.31 -5.75
CA ILE A 123 4.86 -0.08 -5.52
C ILE A 123 3.94 0.52 -6.57
N ILE A 124 4.20 1.76 -6.99
CA ILE A 124 3.33 2.48 -7.93
C ILE A 124 3.76 2.25 -9.38
N ALA A 125 5.03 1.91 -9.60
CA ALA A 125 5.54 1.70 -10.93
C ALA A 125 5.35 0.26 -11.39
N ASP A 126 4.93 0.15 -12.64
CA ASP A 126 4.75 -1.12 -13.35
C ASP A 126 6.14 -1.66 -13.78
N LEU A 127 6.73 -2.48 -12.91
CA LEU A 127 8.07 -3.04 -13.01
C LEU A 127 8.02 -4.57 -13.10
N HIS A 128 8.76 -5.15 -14.05
CA HIS A 128 8.76 -6.60 -14.29
C HIS A 128 10.16 -7.18 -14.52
N PRO A 129 10.38 -8.49 -14.29
CA PRO A 129 11.60 -9.17 -14.72
C PRO A 129 11.77 -9.10 -16.23
N VAL A 130 13.03 -9.14 -16.71
CA VAL A 130 13.30 -9.24 -18.15
C VAL A 130 12.71 -10.54 -18.70
N GLY A 131 11.93 -10.44 -19.78
CA GLY A 131 11.21 -11.54 -20.41
C GLY A 131 9.69 -11.53 -20.15
N TRP A 132 9.20 -10.70 -19.21
CA TRP A 132 7.78 -10.63 -18.88
C TRP A 132 6.93 -10.12 -20.05
N CYS A 133 7.41 -9.12 -20.81
CA CYS A 133 6.71 -8.61 -21.98
C CYS A 133 6.44 -9.70 -23.02
N THR A 134 7.45 -10.55 -23.28
CA THR A 134 7.31 -11.68 -24.20
C THR A 134 6.27 -12.69 -23.71
N GLN A 135 6.24 -12.97 -22.40
CA GLN A 135 5.26 -13.90 -21.80
C GLN A 135 3.83 -13.37 -21.84
N ASN A 136 3.65 -12.04 -21.69
CA ASN A 136 2.34 -11.40 -21.57
C ASN A 136 1.87 -10.71 -22.85
N ASN A 137 2.50 -11.03 -24.00
CA ASN A 137 2.20 -10.43 -25.31
C ASN A 137 2.23 -8.88 -25.29
N LYS A 138 3.15 -8.29 -24.51
CA LYS A 138 3.42 -6.85 -24.49
C LYS A 138 4.64 -6.51 -25.34
N VAL A 139 4.79 -5.24 -25.71
CA VAL A 139 5.81 -4.79 -26.66
C VAL A 139 6.91 -4.00 -25.95
N LEU A 140 8.16 -4.44 -26.15
CA LEU A 140 9.34 -3.66 -25.79
C LEU A 140 9.56 -2.54 -26.82
N ARG A 141 9.54 -1.29 -26.36
CA ARG A 141 9.75 -0.11 -27.21
C ARG A 141 10.71 0.89 -26.55
N PRO A 142 11.79 1.31 -27.23
CA PRO A 142 12.74 2.29 -26.69
C PRO A 142 12.09 3.68 -26.54
N PRO A 143 12.47 4.45 -25.49
CA PRO A 143 12.07 5.85 -25.34
C PRO A 143 12.43 6.70 -26.56
N ASP A 144 11.55 7.64 -26.93
CA ASP A 144 11.69 8.43 -28.16
C ASP A 144 13.02 9.20 -28.24
N ALA A 145 13.57 9.64 -27.11
CA ALA A 145 14.84 10.36 -27.04
C ALA A 145 16.08 9.49 -27.34
N ILE A 146 15.96 8.16 -27.31
CA ILE A 146 17.04 7.26 -27.75
C ILE A 146 16.69 6.47 -28.99
N LYS A 147 15.43 6.42 -29.43
CA LYS A 147 14.92 5.56 -30.51
C LYS A 147 15.78 5.51 -31.78
N GLU A 148 16.41 6.62 -32.16
CA GLU A 148 17.26 6.74 -33.36
C GLU A 148 18.75 6.42 -33.13
N LYS A 149 19.19 6.14 -31.90
CA LYS A 149 20.61 5.90 -31.58
C LYS A 149 21.17 4.59 -32.14
N TYR A 150 20.32 3.57 -32.27
CA TYR A 150 20.73 2.24 -32.73
C TYR A 150 19.80 1.82 -33.87
N ALA A 151 20.38 1.18 -34.89
CA ALA A 151 19.65 0.68 -36.05
C ALA A 151 18.89 -0.62 -35.74
N ASP A 152 19.48 -1.48 -34.89
CA ASP A 152 18.90 -2.72 -34.42
C ASP A 152 18.89 -2.74 -32.88
N TRP A 153 17.69 -2.64 -32.31
CA TRP A 153 17.49 -2.66 -30.87
C TRP A 153 17.48 -4.07 -30.30
N GLU A 154 17.18 -5.08 -31.12
CA GLU A 154 17.16 -6.47 -30.71
C GLU A 154 18.60 -6.96 -30.49
N GLU A 155 19.50 -6.71 -31.44
CA GLU A 155 20.93 -7.00 -31.30
C GLU A 155 21.55 -6.26 -30.11
N PHE A 156 21.19 -4.99 -29.92
CA PHE A 156 21.63 -4.19 -28.76
C PHE A 156 21.17 -4.82 -27.44
N LEU A 157 19.89 -5.18 -27.33
CA LEU A 157 19.36 -5.80 -26.12
C LEU A 157 19.99 -7.17 -25.87
N ILE A 158 20.23 -7.98 -26.91
CA ILE A 158 20.95 -9.25 -26.77
C ILE A 158 22.33 -9.01 -26.15
N HIS A 159 23.11 -8.06 -26.69
CA HIS A 159 24.42 -7.74 -26.15
C HIS A 159 24.36 -7.20 -24.70
N GLU A 160 23.41 -6.32 -24.40
CA GLU A 160 23.26 -5.74 -23.05
C GLU A 160 22.70 -6.72 -22.01
N LEU A 161 21.83 -7.63 -22.41
CA LEU A 161 21.20 -8.58 -21.50
C LEU A 161 22.06 -9.83 -21.28
N THR A 162 22.93 -10.18 -22.24
CA THR A 162 23.84 -11.33 -22.13
C THR A 162 24.81 -11.14 -20.95
N GLY A 163 24.72 -12.02 -19.95
CA GLY A 163 25.53 -11.94 -18.71
C GLY A 163 25.05 -10.90 -17.69
N SER A 164 23.95 -10.20 -17.97
CA SER A 164 23.34 -9.27 -17.02
C SER A 164 22.48 -9.99 -15.97
N ARG A 165 22.32 -9.37 -14.80
CA ARG A 165 21.48 -9.91 -13.71
C ARG A 165 20.03 -9.51 -13.94
N THR A 166 19.15 -10.48 -14.16
CA THR A 166 17.69 -10.28 -14.20
C THR A 166 17.02 -10.90 -12.96
N ALA A 167 15.82 -10.44 -12.62
CA ALA A 167 14.96 -11.14 -11.68
C ALA A 167 14.53 -12.49 -12.29
N PRO A 168 14.72 -13.61 -11.59
CA PRO A 168 14.57 -14.93 -12.17
C PRO A 168 13.12 -15.34 -12.48
N ALA A 169 12.91 -16.09 -13.57
CA ALA A 169 11.59 -16.38 -14.16
C ALA A 169 11.09 -17.84 -14.02
N SER A 170 11.92 -18.80 -13.61
CA SER A 170 11.49 -20.17 -13.26
C SER A 170 12.54 -20.86 -12.39
N LEU A 171 12.13 -21.28 -11.19
CA LEU A 171 13.06 -21.52 -10.10
C LEU A 171 12.65 -22.78 -9.35
N LEU A 172 13.57 -23.74 -9.28
CA LEU A 172 13.41 -24.92 -8.46
C LEU A 172 13.98 -24.62 -7.07
N GLU A 173 13.21 -24.92 -6.03
CA GLU A 173 13.60 -24.70 -4.63
C GLU A 173 13.37 -25.97 -3.80
N GLU A 174 14.05 -26.09 -2.66
CA GLU A 174 13.80 -27.15 -1.68
C GLU A 174 12.83 -26.62 -0.61
N LEU A 175 11.70 -27.30 -0.44
CA LEU A 175 10.69 -26.94 0.56
C LEU A 175 10.72 -27.92 1.73
N GLN A 176 10.87 -27.41 2.95
CA GLN A 176 10.79 -28.21 4.19
C GLN A 176 9.38 -28.77 4.41
N ASP A 177 9.31 -30.02 4.83
CA ASP A 177 8.07 -30.66 5.29
C ASP A 177 7.48 -29.95 6.51
N SER A 178 6.15 -29.83 6.56
CA SER A 178 5.46 -29.07 7.62
C SER A 178 5.47 -29.74 9.00
N GLN A 179 5.77 -31.04 9.06
CA GLN A 179 5.77 -31.84 10.29
C GLN A 179 7.17 -32.33 10.65
N ASN A 180 8.07 -32.47 9.68
CA ASN A 180 9.41 -33.00 9.87
C ASN A 180 10.51 -32.00 9.46
N PRO A 181 11.31 -31.47 10.43
CA PRO A 181 12.31 -30.45 10.13
C PRO A 181 13.50 -30.95 9.30
N PHE A 182 13.66 -32.27 9.15
CA PHE A 182 14.79 -32.90 8.48
C PHE A 182 14.40 -33.55 7.14
N GLN A 183 13.23 -33.20 6.63
CA GLN A 183 12.71 -33.71 5.36
C GLN A 183 12.35 -32.54 4.44
N TYR A 184 12.78 -32.65 3.19
CA TYR A 184 12.59 -31.65 2.15
C TYR A 184 12.14 -32.33 0.86
N TRP A 185 11.47 -31.57 -0.01
CA TRP A 185 11.20 -32.00 -1.38
C TRP A 185 11.35 -30.83 -2.34
N ILE A 186 11.69 -31.13 -3.60
CA ILE A 186 11.83 -30.10 -4.62
C ILE A 186 10.46 -29.60 -5.05
N VAL A 187 10.34 -28.28 -5.12
CA VAL A 187 9.18 -27.57 -5.66
C VAL A 187 9.59 -26.71 -6.83
N SER A 188 8.66 -26.55 -7.78
CA SER A 188 8.75 -25.60 -8.87
C SER A 188 7.93 -24.37 -8.55
N VAL A 189 8.49 -23.18 -8.76
CA VAL A 189 7.73 -21.92 -8.76
C VAL A 189 6.87 -21.87 -10.02
N ILE A 190 5.55 -21.97 -9.84
CA ILE A 190 4.54 -21.86 -10.91
C ILE A 190 4.18 -20.41 -11.17
N GLU A 191 4.09 -19.61 -10.10
CA GLU A 191 3.67 -18.22 -10.14
C GLU A 191 4.41 -17.44 -9.06
N ASN A 192 4.78 -16.19 -9.35
CA ASN A 192 5.33 -15.25 -8.37
C ASN A 192 4.58 -13.93 -8.49
N VAL A 193 3.87 -13.56 -7.43
CA VAL A 193 3.07 -12.34 -7.35
C VAL A 193 3.59 -11.52 -6.18
N GLY A 194 4.36 -10.47 -6.46
CA GLY A 194 4.86 -9.57 -5.41
C GLY A 194 5.66 -10.26 -4.29
N GLY A 195 6.36 -11.36 -4.60
CA GLY A 195 7.09 -12.19 -3.63
C GLY A 195 6.27 -13.35 -3.05
N ARG A 196 4.98 -13.44 -3.37
CA ARG A 196 4.12 -14.56 -3.02
C ARG A 196 4.21 -15.63 -4.10
N LEU A 197 4.78 -16.77 -3.74
CA LEU A 197 5.09 -17.87 -4.63
C LEU A 197 3.98 -18.92 -4.58
N ARG A 198 3.47 -19.29 -5.76
CA ARG A 198 2.69 -20.51 -5.94
C ARG A 198 3.65 -21.63 -6.31
N LEU A 199 3.77 -22.59 -5.42
CA LEU A 199 4.74 -23.68 -5.49
C LEU A 199 4.02 -24.99 -5.80
N ARG A 200 4.61 -25.79 -6.69
CA ARG A 200 4.12 -27.14 -7.01
C ARG A 200 5.21 -28.16 -6.74
N TYR A 201 4.88 -29.22 -6.00
CA TYR A 201 5.81 -30.32 -5.77
C TYR A 201 6.18 -31.00 -7.10
N VAL A 202 7.49 -31.19 -7.32
CA VAL A 202 8.01 -31.94 -8.46
C VAL A 202 7.43 -33.36 -8.43
N GLY A 203 6.94 -33.83 -9.59
CA GLY A 203 6.20 -35.08 -9.73
C GLY A 203 4.68 -34.93 -9.69
N LEU A 204 4.14 -33.75 -9.39
CA LEU A 204 2.70 -33.47 -9.41
C LEU A 204 2.31 -32.44 -10.49
N GLU A 205 3.02 -32.39 -11.61
CA GLU A 205 2.87 -31.35 -12.64
C GLU A 205 1.44 -31.24 -13.21
N HIS A 206 0.69 -32.35 -13.18
CA HIS A 206 -0.66 -32.47 -13.74
C HIS A 206 -1.80 -32.06 -12.79
N THR A 207 -1.51 -31.69 -11.55
CA THR A 207 -2.55 -31.33 -10.57
C THR A 207 -2.17 -30.07 -9.80
N GLU A 208 -3.16 -29.21 -9.60
CA GLU A 208 -3.01 -27.96 -8.85
C GLU A 208 -3.47 -28.11 -7.39
N SER A 209 -4.11 -29.24 -7.05
CA SER A 209 -4.77 -29.46 -5.76
C SER A 209 -3.81 -29.47 -4.57
N TYR A 210 -2.52 -29.70 -4.84
CA TYR A 210 -1.46 -29.77 -3.83
C TYR A 210 -0.51 -28.58 -3.91
N ASP A 211 -0.82 -27.58 -4.74
CA ASP A 211 -0.04 -26.35 -4.79
C ASP A 211 -0.02 -25.71 -3.39
N ARG A 212 1.09 -25.04 -3.09
CA ARG A 212 1.32 -24.34 -1.82
C ARG A 212 1.62 -22.89 -2.13
N TRP A 213 0.99 -22.00 -1.38
CA TRP A 213 1.32 -20.58 -1.44
C TRP A 213 2.21 -20.23 -0.27
N LEU A 214 3.39 -19.64 -0.55
CA LEU A 214 4.34 -19.17 0.45
C LEU A 214 4.93 -17.85 0.00
N PHE A 215 5.29 -16.98 0.94
CA PHE A 215 6.11 -15.82 0.62
C PHE A 215 7.57 -16.26 0.49
N TYR A 216 8.33 -15.65 -0.43
CA TYR A 216 9.71 -16.08 -0.73
C TYR A 216 10.70 -15.92 0.45
N LEU A 217 10.32 -15.24 1.53
CA LEU A 217 11.11 -15.15 2.77
C LEU A 217 10.80 -16.27 3.78
N ASP A 218 9.85 -17.17 3.47
CA ASP A 218 9.50 -18.27 4.34
C ASP A 218 10.74 -19.14 4.60
N TYR A 219 11.03 -19.36 5.88
CA TYR A 219 12.24 -20.08 6.30
C TYR A 219 12.27 -21.53 5.80
N ARG A 220 11.17 -22.09 5.29
CA ARG A 220 11.12 -23.45 4.76
C ARG A 220 11.70 -23.57 3.35
N LEU A 221 11.88 -22.45 2.65
CA LEU A 221 12.45 -22.41 1.30
C LEU A 221 13.98 -22.39 1.36
N ARG A 222 14.62 -23.27 0.60
CA ARG A 222 16.08 -23.41 0.55
C ARG A 222 16.59 -23.62 -0.88
N PRO A 223 17.83 -23.21 -1.18
CA PRO A 223 18.43 -23.46 -2.48
C PRO A 223 18.66 -24.96 -2.69
N ILE A 224 18.57 -25.40 -3.94
CA ILE A 224 18.89 -26.77 -4.35
C ILE A 224 20.32 -27.13 -3.92
N GLY A 225 20.47 -28.28 -3.27
CA GLY A 225 21.72 -28.80 -2.73
C GLY A 225 21.89 -28.58 -1.21
N TRP A 226 21.07 -27.73 -0.59
CA TRP A 226 21.15 -27.45 0.84
C TRP A 226 20.83 -28.68 1.69
N CYS A 227 19.77 -29.41 1.35
CA CYS A 227 19.39 -30.66 2.01
C CYS A 227 20.50 -31.71 1.92
N GLN A 228 21.18 -31.80 0.77
CA GLN A 228 22.29 -32.73 0.57
C GLN A 228 23.52 -32.34 1.41
N GLU A 229 23.84 -31.05 1.49
CA GLU A 229 24.91 -30.53 2.36
C GLU A 229 24.65 -30.85 3.84
N LYS A 230 23.40 -30.65 4.30
CA LYS A 230 22.98 -30.93 5.67
C LYS A 230 22.73 -32.42 5.95
N LYS A 231 22.79 -33.28 4.93
CA LYS A 231 22.48 -34.72 5.00
C LYS A 231 21.05 -35.00 5.50
N TYR A 232 20.12 -34.15 5.10
CA TYR A 232 18.69 -34.32 5.35
C TYR A 232 18.04 -35.19 4.28
N ARG A 233 16.79 -35.60 4.54
CA ARG A 233 16.05 -36.51 3.65
C ARG A 233 15.37 -35.74 2.53
N MET A 234 15.55 -36.22 1.30
CA MET A 234 14.82 -35.78 0.12
C MET A 234 13.71 -36.77 -0.18
N ASP A 235 12.55 -36.58 0.43
CA ASP A 235 11.38 -37.44 0.30
C ASP A 235 10.11 -36.58 0.17
N PRO A 236 9.16 -36.93 -0.70
CA PRO A 236 7.92 -36.17 -0.82
C PRO A 236 7.17 -36.19 0.52
N PRO A 237 6.38 -35.14 0.83
CA PRO A 237 5.55 -35.09 2.04
C PRO A 237 4.75 -36.38 2.24
N SER A 238 4.61 -36.80 3.49
CA SER A 238 4.00 -38.10 3.82
C SER A 238 2.55 -38.22 3.32
N GLU A 239 1.81 -37.11 3.28
CA GLU A 239 0.44 -37.08 2.76
C GLU A 239 0.37 -37.20 1.23
N LEU A 240 1.50 -37.09 0.51
CA LEU A 240 1.55 -37.20 -0.95
C LEU A 240 2.07 -38.55 -1.41
N TYR A 241 2.68 -39.32 -0.50
CA TYR A 241 3.40 -40.55 -0.84
C TYR A 241 2.54 -41.56 -1.62
N TYR A 242 1.25 -41.66 -1.32
CA TYR A 242 0.32 -42.61 -1.95
C TYR A 242 -0.10 -42.24 -3.38
N LEU A 243 0.20 -41.02 -3.85
CA LEU A 243 -0.23 -40.54 -5.17
C LEU A 243 0.57 -41.17 -6.32
N LYS A 244 1.77 -41.67 -6.04
CA LYS A 244 2.69 -42.23 -7.04
C LYS A 244 3.47 -43.40 -6.47
N LEU A 245 3.96 -44.25 -7.36
CA LEU A 245 4.87 -45.33 -6.98
C LEU A 245 6.25 -44.75 -6.59
N PRO A 246 6.99 -45.40 -5.67
CA PRO A 246 8.30 -44.90 -5.24
C PRO A 246 9.30 -44.64 -6.38
N PHE A 247 9.26 -45.44 -7.45
CA PHE A 247 10.16 -45.25 -8.60
C PHE A 247 9.81 -43.98 -9.40
N GLU A 248 8.54 -43.58 -9.44
CA GLU A 248 8.10 -42.37 -10.15
C GLU A 248 8.59 -41.12 -9.42
N TRP A 249 8.49 -41.10 -8.08
CA TRP A 249 9.05 -40.03 -7.24
C TRP A 249 10.56 -39.89 -7.45
N LYS A 250 11.27 -41.03 -7.48
CA LYS A 250 12.71 -41.05 -7.73
C LYS A 250 13.05 -40.48 -9.12
N CYS A 251 12.33 -40.88 -10.16
CA CYS A 251 12.51 -40.38 -11.52
C CYS A 251 12.25 -38.86 -11.61
N ALA A 252 11.19 -38.38 -10.95
CA ALA A 252 10.87 -36.95 -10.90
C ALA A 252 11.99 -36.14 -10.21
N LEU A 253 12.51 -36.66 -9.09
CA LEU A 253 13.64 -36.05 -8.37
C LEU A 253 14.91 -35.97 -9.24
N GLU A 254 15.29 -37.06 -9.90
CA GLU A 254 16.46 -37.10 -10.78
C GLU A 254 16.34 -36.10 -11.92
N LYS A 255 15.16 -36.01 -12.55
CA LYS A 255 14.88 -35.04 -13.62
C LYS A 255 14.98 -33.59 -13.11
N ALA A 256 14.43 -33.30 -11.93
CA ALA A 256 14.48 -31.95 -11.37
C ALA A 256 15.89 -31.53 -10.96
N LEU A 257 16.70 -32.43 -10.40
CA LEU A 257 18.10 -32.14 -10.07
C LEU A 257 18.94 -31.84 -11.33
N LEU A 258 18.70 -32.56 -12.42
CA LEU A 258 19.35 -32.27 -13.72
C LEU A 258 18.95 -30.88 -14.23
N ALA A 259 17.65 -30.55 -14.21
CA ALA A 259 17.17 -29.24 -14.64
C ALA A 259 17.72 -28.10 -13.76
N ALA A 260 17.80 -28.31 -12.44
CA ALA A 260 18.38 -27.34 -11.50
C ALA A 260 19.88 -27.12 -11.73
N ALA A 261 20.61 -28.15 -12.18
CA ALA A 261 22.02 -28.02 -12.52
C ALA A 261 22.26 -27.20 -13.80
N GLU A 262 21.33 -27.25 -14.76
CA GLU A 262 21.39 -26.42 -15.97
C GLU A 262 21.08 -24.95 -15.68
N CYS A 263 20.14 -24.68 -14.77
CA CYS A 263 19.69 -23.34 -14.41
C CYS A 263 19.66 -23.13 -12.87
N PRO A 264 20.82 -23.00 -12.21
CA PRO A 264 20.87 -22.85 -10.76
C PRO A 264 20.36 -21.47 -10.33
N LEU A 265 19.60 -21.46 -9.24
CA LEU A 265 19.21 -20.24 -8.54
C LEU A 265 20.43 -19.49 -7.99
N PRO A 266 20.54 -18.16 -8.21
CA PRO A 266 21.53 -17.36 -7.51
C PRO A 266 21.30 -17.42 -6.00
N MET A 267 22.37 -17.68 -5.23
CA MET A 267 22.31 -17.72 -3.76
C MET A 267 21.82 -16.40 -3.15
N GLU A 268 21.96 -15.29 -3.88
CA GLU A 268 21.47 -13.96 -3.50
C GLU A 268 19.95 -13.90 -3.34
N VAL A 269 19.18 -14.80 -3.96
CA VAL A 269 17.72 -14.90 -3.73
C VAL A 269 17.43 -15.27 -2.28
N PHE A 270 18.35 -16.00 -1.62
CA PHE A 270 18.20 -16.49 -0.25
C PHE A 270 18.86 -15.60 0.80
N LYS A 271 19.50 -14.48 0.42
CA LYS A 271 20.33 -13.67 1.34
C LYS A 271 19.53 -13.03 2.49
N ASP A 272 18.23 -12.82 2.28
CA ASP A 272 17.33 -12.19 3.27
C ASP A 272 16.51 -13.22 4.05
N HIS A 273 16.74 -14.52 3.82
CA HIS A 273 16.17 -15.55 4.67
C HIS A 273 16.83 -15.46 6.04
N ALA A 274 16.02 -15.26 7.07
CA ALA A 274 16.52 -15.21 8.44
C ALA A 274 16.94 -16.62 8.91
N ASP A 275 18.15 -16.72 9.47
CA ASP A 275 18.57 -17.92 10.18
C ASP A 275 17.70 -18.14 11.43
N LEU A 276 17.31 -19.39 11.67
CA LEU A 276 16.53 -19.74 12.84
C LEU A 276 17.38 -19.68 14.12
N GLY A 277 16.92 -18.87 15.07
CA GLY A 277 17.49 -18.77 16.41
C GLY A 277 17.28 -20.04 17.24
N SER A 278 18.04 -20.16 18.34
CA SER A 278 17.84 -21.25 19.29
C SER A 278 16.66 -20.97 20.22
N HIS A 279 15.92 -22.02 20.59
CA HIS A 279 14.81 -21.95 21.54
C HIS A 279 15.19 -22.54 22.92
N PHE A 280 14.32 -22.30 23.90
CA PHE A 280 14.48 -22.78 25.27
C PHE A 280 13.35 -23.71 25.73
N PHE A 281 12.44 -24.11 24.83
CA PHE A 281 11.38 -25.08 25.11
C PHE A 281 11.92 -26.48 25.41
N THR A 282 11.32 -27.15 26.39
CA THR A 282 11.56 -28.55 26.73
C THR A 282 10.28 -29.37 26.66
N VAL A 283 10.41 -30.69 26.47
CA VAL A 283 9.26 -31.60 26.46
C VAL A 283 8.48 -31.48 27.77
N GLY A 284 7.15 -31.44 27.67
CA GLY A 284 6.23 -31.31 28.80
C GLY A 284 5.84 -29.87 29.13
N MET A 285 6.56 -28.85 28.64
CA MET A 285 6.17 -27.46 28.81
C MET A 285 4.82 -27.18 28.13
N ARG A 286 3.97 -26.40 28.79
CA ARG A 286 2.66 -25.99 28.25
C ARG A 286 2.65 -24.55 27.77
N LEU A 287 1.84 -24.28 26.77
CA LEU A 287 1.68 -22.97 26.14
C LEU A 287 0.27 -22.83 25.53
N GLU A 288 -0.05 -21.65 25.05
CA GLU A 288 -1.24 -21.38 24.24
C GLU A 288 -0.81 -21.22 22.78
N THR A 289 -1.55 -21.76 21.82
CA THR A 289 -1.17 -21.68 20.40
C THR A 289 -2.35 -21.56 19.46
N LEU A 290 -2.16 -20.85 18.36
CA LEU A 290 -3.00 -20.92 17.17
C LEU A 290 -2.60 -22.13 16.32
N HIS A 291 -3.57 -22.78 15.67
CA HIS A 291 -3.27 -23.83 14.70
C HIS A 291 -3.28 -23.26 13.28
N ILE A 292 -2.30 -23.62 12.44
CA ILE A 292 -2.23 -23.11 11.06
C ILE A 292 -3.47 -23.46 10.22
N ASN A 293 -4.07 -24.64 10.46
CA ASN A 293 -5.31 -25.07 9.77
C ASN A 293 -6.60 -24.60 10.48
N ASP A 294 -6.49 -23.95 11.64
CA ASP A 294 -7.64 -23.37 12.36
C ASP A 294 -7.25 -21.98 12.89
N PRO A 295 -7.23 -20.95 12.01
CA PRO A 295 -6.83 -19.60 12.36
C PRO A 295 -7.90 -18.84 13.15
N PHE A 296 -8.93 -19.51 13.66
CA PHE A 296 -10.06 -18.87 14.34
C PHE A 296 -9.99 -19.01 15.88
N HIS A 297 -9.20 -19.95 16.39
CA HIS A 297 -9.19 -20.33 17.80
C HIS A 297 -7.77 -20.50 18.34
N ILE A 298 -7.56 -20.04 19.58
CA ILE A 298 -6.35 -20.31 20.35
C ILE A 298 -6.64 -21.50 21.26
N TYR A 299 -5.70 -22.44 21.35
CA TYR A 299 -5.82 -23.66 22.14
C TYR A 299 -4.71 -23.79 23.19
N PRO A 300 -4.97 -24.45 24.33
CA PRO A 300 -3.90 -24.97 25.17
C PRO A 300 -3.15 -26.09 24.43
N ALA A 301 -1.84 -26.09 24.58
CA ALA A 301 -0.97 -27.04 23.90
C ALA A 301 0.24 -27.40 24.75
N THR A 302 0.83 -28.55 24.42
CA THR A 302 1.97 -29.12 25.13
C THR A 302 3.11 -29.40 24.15
N VAL A 303 4.34 -29.07 24.55
CA VAL A 303 5.54 -29.47 23.81
C VAL A 303 5.75 -30.97 23.95
N THR A 304 5.54 -31.72 22.88
CA THR A 304 5.62 -33.19 22.89
C THR A 304 6.97 -33.73 22.45
N LYS A 305 7.74 -32.94 21.70
CA LYS A 305 9.05 -33.34 21.18
C LYS A 305 9.98 -32.13 21.02
N VAL A 306 11.26 -32.32 21.27
CA VAL A 306 12.32 -31.37 20.92
C VAL A 306 13.27 -32.08 19.98
N PHE A 307 13.48 -31.55 18.77
CA PHE A 307 14.30 -32.19 17.75
C PHE A 307 15.77 -31.77 17.84
N ASN A 308 16.02 -30.48 18.03
CA ASN A 308 17.35 -29.90 18.23
C ASN A 308 17.20 -28.53 18.90
N SER A 309 18.23 -27.68 18.86
CA SER A 309 18.16 -26.33 19.43
C SER A 309 17.26 -25.36 18.65
N GLN A 310 16.86 -25.69 17.41
CA GLN A 310 16.09 -24.82 16.52
C GLN A 310 14.62 -25.23 16.40
N PHE A 311 14.33 -26.53 16.48
CA PHE A 311 13.01 -27.10 16.21
C PHE A 311 12.46 -27.92 17.38
N PHE A 312 11.18 -27.71 17.66
CA PHE A 312 10.38 -28.48 18.61
C PHE A 312 8.97 -28.71 18.04
N GLN A 313 8.25 -29.66 18.62
CA GLN A 313 6.88 -30.00 18.23
C GLN A 313 5.93 -29.65 19.35
N VAL A 314 4.83 -29.01 18.98
CA VAL A 314 3.72 -28.70 19.86
C VAL A 314 2.52 -29.54 19.45
N ALA A 315 1.81 -30.14 20.41
CA ALA A 315 0.54 -30.79 20.19
C ALA A 315 -0.56 -30.02 20.92
N ILE A 316 -1.66 -29.76 20.22
CA ILE A 316 -2.85 -29.21 20.84
C ILE A 316 -3.44 -30.25 21.79
N ASP A 317 -3.77 -29.82 23.00
CA ASP A 317 -4.26 -30.73 24.02
C ASP A 317 -5.62 -31.30 23.60
N ASP A 318 -5.71 -32.63 23.56
CA ASP A 318 -6.93 -33.40 23.33
C ASP A 318 -7.08 -34.42 24.45
N LEU A 319 -8.22 -34.41 25.14
CA LEU A 319 -8.49 -35.27 26.30
C LEU A 319 -9.22 -36.57 25.92
N ARG A 320 -9.55 -36.76 24.63
CA ARG A 320 -10.21 -37.96 24.14
C ARG A 320 -9.21 -39.12 24.03
N ALA A 321 -9.71 -40.35 24.16
CA ALA A 321 -8.88 -41.57 24.13
C ALA A 321 -8.33 -41.93 22.74
N GLU A 322 -8.93 -41.39 21.67
CA GLU A 322 -8.54 -41.64 20.28
C GLU A 322 -7.61 -40.50 19.79
N THR A 323 -6.31 -40.74 19.82
CA THR A 323 -5.29 -39.71 19.58
C THR A 323 -5.00 -39.53 18.08
N ASN A 324 -5.76 -38.65 17.42
CA ASN A 324 -5.28 -37.94 16.22
C ASN A 324 -5.05 -36.47 16.61
N GLY A 325 -4.19 -36.25 17.60
CA GLY A 325 -3.88 -34.92 18.11
C GLY A 325 -3.29 -34.04 17.01
N LEU A 326 -3.77 -32.80 16.91
CA LEU A 326 -3.24 -31.83 15.96
C LEU A 326 -1.85 -31.38 16.42
N THR A 327 -0.83 -31.58 15.57
CA THR A 327 0.56 -31.24 15.87
C THR A 327 1.10 -30.19 14.91
N MET A 328 2.03 -29.39 15.43
CA MET A 328 2.73 -28.36 14.67
C MET A 328 4.22 -28.41 14.95
N LEU A 329 5.01 -28.31 13.88
CA LEU A 329 6.43 -28.04 13.97
C LEU A 329 6.65 -26.55 14.26
N CYS A 330 7.45 -26.25 15.28
CA CYS A 330 7.71 -24.89 15.74
C CYS A 330 9.23 -24.63 15.87
N HIS A 331 9.58 -23.35 15.85
CA HIS A 331 10.89 -22.77 16.10
C HIS A 331 10.75 -21.53 17.00
N ALA A 332 11.87 -20.91 17.41
CA ALA A 332 11.87 -19.80 18.37
C ALA A 332 11.03 -18.58 17.95
N ASP A 333 10.91 -18.35 16.64
CA ASP A 333 10.17 -17.24 16.03
C ASP A 333 8.82 -17.67 15.45
N SER A 334 8.33 -18.88 15.75
CA SER A 334 7.03 -19.33 15.23
C SER A 334 5.91 -18.40 15.67
N LEU A 335 5.10 -17.99 14.70
CA LEU A 335 3.98 -17.08 14.95
C LEU A 335 2.86 -17.82 15.69
N GLY A 336 2.22 -17.14 16.62
CA GLY A 336 1.04 -17.68 17.32
C GLY A 336 1.33 -18.63 18.49
N ILE A 337 2.58 -18.84 18.90
CA ILE A 337 2.91 -19.47 20.20
C ILE A 337 2.90 -18.42 21.31
N LEU A 338 2.20 -18.69 22.40
CA LEU A 338 1.88 -17.72 23.44
C LEU A 338 2.12 -18.32 24.84
N PRO A 339 2.54 -17.51 25.82
CA PRO A 339 2.70 -18.00 27.18
C PRO A 339 1.36 -18.38 27.80
N VAL A 340 1.39 -19.30 28.76
CA VAL A 340 0.21 -19.67 29.55
C VAL A 340 -0.44 -18.42 30.18
N GLN A 341 -1.77 -18.37 30.16
CA GLN A 341 -2.62 -17.24 30.57
C GLN A 341 -2.55 -16.01 29.68
N TRP A 342 -1.98 -16.09 28.47
CA TRP A 342 -1.96 -14.94 27.56
C TRP A 342 -3.38 -14.52 27.17
N CYS A 343 -4.25 -15.47 26.82
CA CYS A 343 -5.64 -15.23 26.45
C CYS A 343 -6.40 -14.49 27.58
N LEU A 344 -6.30 -15.01 28.81
CA LEU A 344 -6.94 -14.40 29.98
C LEU A 344 -6.45 -12.96 30.21
N LYS A 345 -5.14 -12.72 30.13
CA LYS A 345 -4.55 -11.37 30.33
C LYS A 345 -4.97 -10.36 29.26
N ASN A 346 -5.30 -10.83 28.06
CA ASN A 346 -5.69 -9.99 26.93
C ASN A 346 -7.21 -9.94 26.68
N GLY A 347 -8.01 -10.60 27.54
CA GLY A 347 -9.47 -10.67 27.38
C GLY A 347 -9.89 -11.41 26.10
N VAL A 348 -9.12 -12.44 25.71
CA VAL A 348 -9.37 -13.31 24.56
C VAL A 348 -9.87 -14.66 25.06
N ASN A 349 -10.82 -15.26 24.34
CA ASN A 349 -11.34 -16.58 24.69
C ASN A 349 -10.34 -17.67 24.28
N LEU A 350 -10.04 -18.57 25.21
CA LEU A 350 -9.20 -19.74 24.98
C LEU A 350 -10.11 -20.95 24.76
N ALA A 351 -9.98 -21.59 23.59
CA ALA A 351 -10.83 -22.74 23.27
C ALA A 351 -10.47 -23.93 24.18
N PRO A 352 -11.46 -24.59 24.80
CA PRO A 352 -11.19 -25.74 25.66
C PRO A 352 -10.60 -26.90 24.83
N PRO A 353 -9.71 -27.73 25.43
CA PRO A 353 -9.32 -29.01 24.86
C PRO A 353 -10.54 -29.84 24.48
N LYS A 354 -10.46 -30.57 23.38
CA LYS A 354 -11.53 -31.52 23.03
C LYS A 354 -11.69 -32.56 24.13
N GLY A 355 -12.93 -32.82 24.55
CA GLY A 355 -13.23 -33.73 25.66
C GLY A 355 -13.14 -33.11 27.06
N TYR A 356 -12.90 -31.80 27.18
CA TYR A 356 -12.99 -31.09 28.45
C TYR A 356 -14.45 -30.97 28.91
N SER A 357 -14.73 -31.29 30.18
CA SER A 357 -16.08 -31.36 30.76
C SER A 357 -16.54 -30.07 31.46
N GLY A 358 -15.64 -29.12 31.68
CA GLY A 358 -15.97 -27.83 32.31
C GLY A 358 -16.67 -26.88 31.32
N GLN A 359 -17.57 -26.04 31.83
CA GLN A 359 -18.26 -25.01 31.03
C GLN A 359 -17.28 -23.95 30.50
N ASP A 360 -16.32 -23.53 31.33
CA ASP A 360 -15.26 -22.59 30.97
C ASP A 360 -13.88 -23.22 31.21
N PHE A 361 -12.97 -23.04 30.26
CA PHE A 361 -11.59 -23.49 30.43
C PHE A 361 -10.81 -22.53 31.32
N ASN A 362 -10.11 -23.09 32.32
CA ASN A 362 -9.22 -22.34 33.19
C ASN A 362 -7.95 -23.13 33.45
N TRP A 363 -6.80 -22.51 33.17
CA TRP A 363 -5.48 -23.09 33.44
C TRP A 363 -5.32 -23.51 34.90
N VAL A 364 -5.87 -22.77 35.87
CA VAL A 364 -5.73 -23.12 37.29
C VAL A 364 -6.35 -24.47 37.60
N ASP A 365 -7.53 -24.75 37.05
CA ASP A 365 -8.22 -26.02 37.28
C ASP A 365 -7.64 -27.15 36.43
N TYR A 366 -7.16 -26.82 35.22
CA TYR A 366 -6.42 -27.74 34.36
C TYR A 366 -5.07 -28.17 34.96
N HIS A 367 -4.32 -27.25 35.61
CA HIS A 367 -3.05 -27.54 36.29
C HIS A 367 -3.23 -28.39 37.55
N LYS A 368 -4.34 -28.21 38.30
CA LYS A 368 -4.64 -29.09 39.45
C LYS A 368 -4.83 -30.54 39.04
N GLN A 369 -5.30 -30.80 37.82
CA GLN A 369 -5.52 -32.14 37.29
C GLN A 369 -4.25 -32.77 36.69
N ARG A 370 -3.24 -31.96 36.34
CA ARG A 370 -2.01 -32.40 35.68
C ARG A 370 -0.83 -31.55 36.15
N GLU A 371 0.06 -32.12 36.98
CA GLU A 371 1.36 -31.55 37.33
C GLU A 371 2.16 -31.18 36.08
N ALA A 372 1.99 -29.99 35.53
CA ALA A 372 2.89 -29.49 34.50
C ALA A 372 3.02 -27.98 34.54
N GLU A 373 4.24 -27.57 34.22
CA GLU A 373 4.71 -26.21 34.25
C GLU A 373 4.44 -25.52 32.91
N GLY A 374 3.93 -24.29 32.98
CA GLY A 374 3.84 -23.42 31.81
C GLY A 374 5.23 -23.02 31.34
N ALA A 375 5.43 -22.95 30.02
CA ALA A 375 6.67 -22.46 29.44
C ALA A 375 7.01 -21.06 29.99
N PRO A 376 8.25 -20.84 30.44
CA PRO A 376 8.66 -19.54 30.99
C PRO A 376 8.60 -18.40 29.97
N PRO A 377 8.42 -17.13 30.40
CA PRO A 377 8.31 -15.98 29.50
C PRO A 377 9.52 -15.78 28.56
N TYR A 378 10.73 -16.18 28.97
CA TYR A 378 11.94 -16.06 28.15
C TYR A 378 11.95 -17.00 26.94
N CYS A 379 11.07 -18.00 26.89
CA CYS A 379 10.91 -18.86 25.72
C CYS A 379 10.17 -18.16 24.57
N PHE A 380 9.51 -17.03 24.85
CA PHE A 380 8.64 -16.33 23.90
C PHE A 380 9.26 -15.02 23.45
N LYS A 381 9.04 -14.70 22.17
CA LYS A 381 9.39 -13.40 21.60
C LYS A 381 8.45 -12.33 22.11
N ASN A 382 9.01 -11.21 22.57
CA ASN A 382 8.21 -10.07 23.01
C ASN A 382 8.04 -9.07 21.86
N THR A 383 6.97 -9.23 21.08
CA THR A 383 6.63 -8.33 19.98
C THR A 383 5.33 -7.59 20.28
N PHE A 384 5.28 -6.29 19.98
CA PHE A 384 4.08 -5.47 20.14
C PHE A 384 3.64 -4.91 18.80
N ALA A 385 2.34 -4.98 18.51
CA ALA A 385 1.74 -4.37 17.34
C ALA A 385 1.93 -2.85 17.37
N ARG A 386 2.87 -2.33 16.57
CA ARG A 386 3.03 -0.89 16.32
C ARG A 386 2.40 -0.57 14.97
N GLY A 387 1.56 0.47 14.93
CA GLY A 387 0.97 0.98 13.68
C GLY A 387 -0.36 0.35 13.26
N PHE A 388 -0.75 -0.79 13.82
CA PHE A 388 -2.08 -1.38 13.63
C PHE A 388 -3.10 -0.82 14.63
N ALA A 389 -4.32 -0.54 14.16
CA ALA A 389 -5.42 -0.09 15.00
C ALA A 389 -6.77 -0.63 14.51
N LYS A 390 -7.74 -0.69 15.42
CA LYS A 390 -9.12 -1.05 15.11
C LYS A 390 -9.68 -0.16 13.98
N ASN A 391 -10.49 -0.76 13.11
CA ASN A 391 -11.10 -0.17 11.92
C ASN A 391 -10.11 0.22 10.81
N MET A 392 -8.82 -0.11 10.91
CA MET A 392 -7.92 0.03 9.76
C MET A 392 -8.20 -1.06 8.71
N LYS A 393 -7.91 -0.74 7.45
CA LYS A 393 -8.04 -1.66 6.30
C LYS A 393 -6.68 -2.11 5.81
N LEU A 394 -6.62 -3.35 5.34
CA LEU A 394 -5.47 -3.98 4.71
C LEU A 394 -5.96 -5.06 3.72
N GLU A 395 -5.05 -5.70 3.00
CA GLU A 395 -5.33 -6.84 2.12
C GLU A 395 -4.86 -8.12 2.80
N ALA A 396 -5.67 -9.17 2.87
CA ALA A 396 -5.30 -10.41 3.57
C ALA A 396 -5.68 -11.65 2.77
N VAL A 397 -4.85 -12.68 2.88
CA VAL A 397 -5.10 -13.99 2.24
C VAL A 397 -6.28 -14.68 2.91
N ASN A 398 -7.14 -15.30 2.11
CA ASN A 398 -8.17 -16.19 2.60
C ASN A 398 -7.56 -17.54 3.04
N PRO A 399 -7.62 -17.92 4.33
CA PRO A 399 -7.02 -19.17 4.81
C PRO A 399 -7.70 -20.44 4.25
N LYS A 400 -8.96 -20.35 3.79
CA LYS A 400 -9.66 -21.48 3.14
C LYS A 400 -9.34 -21.60 1.65
N ASN A 401 -8.96 -20.48 1.02
CA ASN A 401 -8.56 -20.43 -0.37
C ASN A 401 -7.31 -19.56 -0.49
N PRO A 402 -6.10 -20.13 -0.31
CA PRO A 402 -4.89 -19.34 -0.37
C PRO A 402 -4.68 -18.64 -1.72
N GLY A 403 -5.33 -19.04 -2.82
CA GLY A 403 -5.28 -18.28 -4.08
C GLY A 403 -6.04 -16.95 -4.07
N GLU A 404 -6.75 -16.63 -2.99
CA GLU A 404 -7.63 -15.46 -2.90
C GLU A 404 -7.09 -14.46 -1.86
N VAL A 405 -6.94 -13.20 -2.27
CA VAL A 405 -6.62 -12.07 -1.39
C VAL A 405 -7.85 -11.17 -1.31
N CYS A 406 -8.23 -10.78 -0.10
CA CYS A 406 -9.48 -10.06 0.17
C CYS A 406 -9.21 -8.71 0.84
N VAL A 407 -10.15 -7.78 0.66
CA VAL A 407 -10.28 -6.61 1.54
C VAL A 407 -10.50 -7.11 2.97
N ALA A 408 -9.69 -6.63 3.91
CA ALA A 408 -9.77 -7.03 5.31
C ALA A 408 -9.84 -5.82 6.24
N THR A 409 -10.63 -5.96 7.30
CA THR A 409 -10.76 -4.97 8.38
C THR A 409 -10.14 -5.48 9.66
N VAL A 410 -9.31 -4.66 10.29
CA VAL A 410 -8.81 -4.90 11.66
C VAL A 410 -9.93 -4.67 12.67
N ILE A 411 -10.49 -5.74 13.22
CA ILE A 411 -11.55 -5.68 14.24
C ILE A 411 -10.98 -5.40 15.62
N SER A 412 -9.86 -6.06 15.96
CA SER A 412 -9.17 -5.84 17.22
C SER A 412 -7.68 -6.16 17.14
N VAL A 413 -6.92 -5.58 18.06
CA VAL A 413 -5.48 -5.80 18.21
C VAL A 413 -5.23 -6.21 19.67
N ARG A 414 -4.53 -7.33 19.89
CA ARG A 414 -4.14 -7.84 21.21
C ARG A 414 -2.72 -8.36 21.16
N GLY A 415 -1.79 -7.70 21.85
CA GLY A 415 -0.37 -8.03 21.79
C GLY A 415 0.19 -7.88 20.36
N SER A 416 0.68 -8.99 19.78
CA SER A 416 1.10 -9.09 18.38
C SER A 416 0.03 -9.68 17.46
N LEU A 417 -1.13 -10.06 17.97
CA LEU A 417 -2.20 -10.69 17.20
C LEU A 417 -3.27 -9.68 16.76
N LEU A 418 -3.76 -9.88 15.54
CA LEU A 418 -4.81 -9.12 14.87
C LEU A 418 -6.01 -10.02 14.63
N TRP A 419 -7.21 -9.51 14.95
CA TRP A 419 -8.47 -10.12 14.52
C TRP A 419 -8.91 -9.41 13.25
N LEU A 420 -8.91 -10.12 12.14
CA LEU A 420 -9.28 -9.58 10.84
C LEU A 420 -10.63 -10.15 10.39
N ARG A 421 -11.46 -9.29 9.82
CA ARG A 421 -12.65 -9.69 9.08
C ARG A 421 -12.37 -9.58 7.60
N LEU A 422 -12.46 -10.69 6.88
CA LEU A 422 -12.41 -10.71 5.42
C LEU A 422 -13.76 -10.26 4.86
N GLU A 423 -13.73 -9.40 3.85
CA GLU A 423 -14.91 -8.87 3.18
C GLU A 423 -15.02 -9.42 1.75
N GLY A 424 -16.25 -9.56 1.24
CA GLY A 424 -16.48 -10.03 -0.13
C GLY A 424 -16.32 -11.54 -0.36
N VAL A 425 -15.93 -12.29 0.67
CA VAL A 425 -15.79 -13.76 0.58
C VAL A 425 -17.15 -14.43 0.38
N GLU A 426 -17.22 -15.41 -0.52
CA GLU A 426 -18.47 -16.13 -0.86
C GLU A 426 -19.12 -16.80 0.35
N THR A 427 -18.29 -17.40 1.19
CA THR A 427 -18.74 -18.03 2.43
C THR A 427 -18.32 -17.17 3.62
N PRO A 428 -19.27 -16.57 4.35
CA PRO A 428 -18.97 -15.86 5.58
C PRO A 428 -18.15 -16.75 6.52
N MET A 429 -17.08 -16.19 7.07
CA MET A 429 -16.24 -16.87 8.04
C MET A 429 -16.03 -16.04 9.29
N PRO A 430 -15.69 -16.69 10.43
CA PRO A 430 -15.31 -15.97 11.64
C PRO A 430 -14.10 -15.07 11.41
N GLU A 431 -13.85 -14.17 12.36
CA GLU A 431 -12.67 -13.32 12.36
C GLU A 431 -11.41 -14.20 12.40
N ILE A 432 -10.51 -14.00 11.44
CA ILE A 432 -9.25 -14.73 11.37
C ILE A 432 -8.25 -14.06 12.33
N ILE A 433 -7.45 -14.88 13.00
CA ILE A 433 -6.40 -14.44 13.92
C ILE A 433 -5.07 -14.59 13.21
N VAL A 434 -4.36 -13.48 13.04
CA VAL A 434 -3.04 -13.45 12.39
C VAL A 434 -2.06 -12.64 13.23
N ASP A 435 -0.78 -13.01 13.19
CA ASP A 435 0.28 -12.18 13.79
C ASP A 435 0.63 -11.01 12.88
N ILE A 436 1.06 -9.88 13.46
CA ILE A 436 1.53 -8.70 12.72
C ILE A 436 2.70 -8.98 11.77
N ASP A 437 3.54 -9.97 12.08
CA ASP A 437 4.68 -10.37 11.24
C ASP A 437 4.28 -11.47 10.24
N SER A 438 2.99 -11.80 10.13
CA SER A 438 2.48 -12.74 9.12
C SER A 438 2.82 -12.28 7.70
N MET A 439 3.17 -13.24 6.85
CA MET A 439 3.47 -13.02 5.43
C MET A 439 2.21 -13.12 4.54
N ASP A 440 1.04 -13.29 5.15
CA ASP A 440 -0.28 -13.43 4.50
C ASP A 440 -1.15 -12.17 4.64
N ILE A 441 -0.56 -11.05 5.06
CA ILE A 441 -1.21 -9.75 5.16
C ILE A 441 -0.40 -8.70 4.41
N PHE A 442 -1.05 -7.82 3.68
CA PHE A 442 -0.45 -6.88 2.75
C PHE A 442 -1.03 -5.47 2.90
N PRO A 443 -0.27 -4.42 2.56
CA PRO A 443 -0.81 -3.06 2.56
C PRO A 443 -1.91 -2.88 1.51
N VAL A 444 -2.78 -1.90 1.76
CA VAL A 444 -3.77 -1.44 0.76
C VAL A 444 -3.06 -1.07 -0.55
N GLY A 445 -3.53 -1.64 -1.66
CA GLY A 445 -2.98 -1.44 -3.01
C GLY A 445 -1.94 -2.48 -3.42
N TRP A 446 -1.65 -3.50 -2.61
CA TRP A 446 -0.69 -4.54 -2.97
C TRP A 446 -1.17 -5.38 -4.17
N CYS A 447 -2.44 -5.77 -4.19
CA CYS A 447 -3.06 -6.48 -5.30
C CYS A 447 -3.00 -5.65 -6.59
N GLU A 448 -3.38 -4.37 -6.53
CA GLU A 448 -3.33 -3.43 -7.68
C GLU A 448 -1.90 -3.30 -8.22
N ALA A 449 -0.91 -3.08 -7.35
CA ALA A 449 0.49 -2.97 -7.71
C ALA A 449 1.07 -4.22 -8.39
N ASN A 450 0.56 -5.39 -8.05
CA ASN A 450 1.05 -6.68 -8.57
C ASN A 450 0.12 -7.29 -9.64
N SER A 451 -0.88 -6.53 -10.12
CA SER A 451 -1.90 -7.02 -11.05
C SER A 451 -2.58 -8.32 -10.58
N TYR A 452 -2.76 -8.47 -9.27
CA TYR A 452 -3.40 -9.63 -8.65
C TYR A 452 -4.86 -9.32 -8.32
N PRO A 453 -5.81 -10.26 -8.54
CA PRO A 453 -7.21 -10.03 -8.23
C PRO A 453 -7.41 -9.79 -6.73
N LEU A 454 -8.15 -8.73 -6.42
CA LEU A 454 -8.60 -8.41 -5.07
C LEU A 454 -10.08 -8.78 -4.92
N THR A 455 -10.41 -9.55 -3.89
CA THR A 455 -11.81 -9.82 -3.52
C THR A 455 -12.36 -8.62 -2.76
N THR A 456 -13.33 -7.96 -3.37
CA THR A 456 -13.87 -6.68 -2.89
C THR A 456 -15.20 -6.90 -2.18
N PRO A 457 -15.59 -6.02 -1.24
CA PRO A 457 -16.85 -6.16 -0.51
C PRO A 457 -18.03 -6.17 -1.47
N TYR A 458 -19.01 -7.05 -1.22
CA TYR A 458 -20.27 -7.02 -1.97
C TYR A 458 -20.88 -5.63 -1.84
N LYS A 459 -21.07 -4.93 -2.96
CA LYS A 459 -21.81 -3.66 -2.98
C LYS A 459 -23.19 -3.95 -2.40
N SER A 460 -23.46 -3.51 -1.17
CA SER A 460 -24.81 -3.52 -0.64
C SER A 460 -25.64 -2.65 -1.59
N SER A 461 -26.71 -3.22 -2.15
CA SER A 461 -27.74 -2.54 -2.93
C SER A 461 -28.55 -1.53 -2.11
N SER A 462 -27.90 -0.81 -1.20
CA SER A 462 -28.39 0.39 -0.56
C SER A 462 -27.96 1.59 -1.39
N GLY A 463 -28.74 1.92 -2.41
CA GLY A 463 -28.62 3.20 -3.15
C GLY A 463 -28.65 4.44 -2.26
N ALA A 464 -29.00 4.31 -0.97
CA ALA A 464 -29.02 5.39 0.01
C ALA A 464 -27.63 5.90 0.47
N ALA A 465 -26.57 5.08 0.45
CA ALA A 465 -25.25 5.52 0.91
C ALA A 465 -24.55 6.40 -0.13
N ASN A 466 -24.70 6.06 -1.41
CA ASN A 466 -24.10 6.82 -2.51
C ASN A 466 -24.78 8.19 -2.68
N GLU A 467 -26.11 8.28 -2.50
CA GLU A 467 -26.84 9.56 -2.48
C GLU A 467 -26.40 10.50 -1.35
N LYS A 468 -26.04 9.97 -0.17
CA LYS A 468 -25.66 10.78 0.99
C LYS A 468 -24.42 11.66 0.73
N TYR A 469 -23.50 11.23 -0.11
CA TYR A 469 -22.27 11.98 -0.44
C TYR A 469 -22.29 12.57 -1.86
N TYR A 470 -23.40 12.38 -2.58
CA TYR A 470 -23.57 12.86 -3.94
C TYR A 470 -24.13 14.27 -3.97
N CYS A 471 -23.28 15.22 -4.34
CA CYS A 471 -23.66 16.61 -4.52
C CYS A 471 -24.58 16.75 -5.73
N PRO A 472 -25.75 17.39 -5.59
CA PRO A 472 -26.50 17.82 -6.74
C PRO A 472 -25.66 18.83 -7.55
N GLN A 473 -26.00 18.99 -8.82
CA GLN A 473 -25.40 20.00 -9.67
C GLN A 473 -25.56 21.39 -9.02
N LEU A 474 -24.45 22.11 -8.85
CA LEU A 474 -24.44 23.46 -8.31
C LEU A 474 -24.37 24.46 -9.45
N PHE A 475 -25.25 25.46 -9.42
CA PHE A 475 -25.30 26.51 -10.43
C PHE A 475 -24.62 27.76 -9.95
N VAL A 476 -23.82 28.40 -10.82
CA VAL A 476 -23.30 29.75 -10.60
C VAL A 476 -24.27 30.74 -11.24
N ASN A 477 -25.07 31.42 -10.43
CA ASN A 477 -26.11 32.32 -10.91
C ASN A 477 -25.51 33.69 -11.25
N HIS A 478 -25.02 33.86 -12.48
CA HIS A 478 -24.25 35.05 -12.92
C HIS A 478 -24.98 36.39 -12.75
N ARG A 479 -26.32 36.38 -12.71
CA ARG A 479 -27.16 37.58 -12.51
C ARG A 479 -27.30 37.98 -11.04
N CYS A 480 -26.94 37.11 -10.10
CA CYS A 480 -27.03 37.38 -8.68
C CYS A 480 -25.99 38.40 -8.20
N PHE A 481 -26.29 39.07 -7.09
CA PHE A 481 -25.37 40.02 -6.46
C PHE A 481 -24.09 39.32 -5.98
N SER A 482 -22.94 39.69 -6.55
CA SER A 482 -21.63 39.08 -6.28
C SER A 482 -20.91 39.60 -5.02
N GLY A 483 -21.49 40.56 -4.31
CA GLY A 483 -20.88 41.08 -3.08
C GLY A 483 -19.62 41.94 -3.30
N PRO A 484 -18.94 42.32 -2.20
CA PRO A 484 -17.77 43.20 -2.22
C PRO A 484 -16.45 42.46 -2.51
N PHE A 485 -16.38 41.14 -2.27
CA PHE A 485 -15.14 40.37 -2.42
C PHE A 485 -14.93 39.85 -3.86
N LEU A 486 -16.01 39.63 -4.61
CA LEU A 486 -15.97 38.98 -5.91
C LEU A 486 -16.09 39.96 -7.08
N ASN A 487 -15.35 39.67 -8.16
CA ASN A 487 -15.41 40.48 -9.38
C ASN A 487 -16.55 39.99 -10.29
N LYS A 488 -17.57 40.83 -10.50
CA LYS A 488 -18.74 40.50 -11.32
C LYS A 488 -18.36 40.03 -12.74
N GLY A 489 -17.37 40.65 -13.38
CA GLY A 489 -16.95 40.27 -14.74
C GLY A 489 -16.30 38.88 -14.79
N ARG A 490 -15.50 38.53 -13.78
CA ARG A 490 -14.89 37.20 -13.69
C ARG A 490 -15.90 36.12 -13.30
N ILE A 491 -16.90 36.47 -12.49
CA ILE A 491 -17.99 35.55 -12.16
C ILE A 491 -18.83 35.24 -13.40
N SER A 492 -19.06 36.20 -14.29
CA SER A 492 -19.77 35.94 -15.55
C SER A 492 -19.00 35.10 -16.57
N GLU A 493 -17.69 34.90 -16.37
CA GLU A 493 -16.82 34.05 -17.19
C GLU A 493 -16.73 32.61 -16.65
N LEU A 494 -17.29 32.33 -15.47
CA LEU A 494 -17.30 30.98 -14.89
C LEU A 494 -18.29 30.06 -15.62
N PRO A 495 -18.09 28.73 -15.56
CA PRO A 495 -19.11 27.79 -16.03
C PRO A 495 -20.42 27.98 -15.26
N GLN A 496 -21.54 27.81 -15.96
CA GLN A 496 -22.88 27.99 -15.40
C GLN A 496 -23.20 26.97 -14.29
N SER A 497 -22.54 25.81 -14.31
CA SER A 497 -22.73 24.77 -13.31
C SER A 497 -21.48 23.93 -13.06
N VAL A 498 -21.47 23.21 -11.93
CA VAL A 498 -20.42 22.30 -11.46
C VAL A 498 -21.08 21.04 -10.89
N GLY A 499 -20.53 19.86 -11.18
CA GLY A 499 -21.15 18.59 -10.85
C GLY A 499 -22.23 18.15 -11.86
N PRO A 500 -23.06 17.15 -11.53
CA PRO A 500 -23.15 16.47 -10.23
C PRO A 500 -21.95 15.55 -9.94
N GLY A 501 -21.77 15.16 -8.67
CA GLY A 501 -20.62 14.34 -8.25
C GLY A 501 -20.37 14.41 -6.75
N LYS A 502 -19.24 13.88 -6.25
CA LYS A 502 -18.95 13.86 -4.79
C LYS A 502 -18.94 15.26 -4.17
N CYS A 503 -19.61 15.43 -3.02
CA CYS A 503 -19.73 16.70 -2.29
C CYS A 503 -18.41 17.45 -2.14
N VAL A 504 -17.37 16.78 -1.65
CA VAL A 504 -16.08 17.42 -1.42
C VAL A 504 -15.44 17.91 -2.73
N LEU A 505 -15.55 17.15 -3.82
CA LEU A 505 -14.96 17.51 -5.11
C LEU A 505 -15.70 18.70 -5.75
N VAL A 506 -17.02 18.61 -5.83
CA VAL A 506 -17.88 19.65 -6.42
C VAL A 506 -17.75 20.96 -5.63
N LEU A 507 -17.78 20.89 -4.29
CA LEU A 507 -17.60 22.07 -3.43
C LEU A 507 -16.18 22.64 -3.51
N LYS A 508 -15.15 21.79 -3.57
CA LYS A 508 -13.76 22.26 -3.72
C LYS A 508 -13.55 22.97 -5.06
N GLU A 509 -14.14 22.44 -6.13
CA GLU A 509 -14.06 23.03 -7.46
C GLU A 509 -14.75 24.40 -7.50
N ILE A 510 -16.00 24.49 -7.03
CA ILE A 510 -16.75 25.76 -7.02
C ILE A 510 -16.09 26.81 -6.13
N LEU A 511 -15.61 26.44 -4.94
CA LEU A 511 -14.89 27.34 -4.04
C LEU A 511 -13.57 27.83 -4.64
N THR A 512 -12.86 26.96 -5.39
CA THR A 512 -11.64 27.33 -6.10
C THR A 512 -11.94 28.36 -7.21
N MET A 513 -12.99 28.14 -7.99
CA MET A 513 -13.43 29.08 -9.04
C MET A 513 -13.83 30.44 -8.46
N ILE A 514 -14.66 30.45 -7.42
CA ILE A 514 -15.09 31.68 -6.75
C ILE A 514 -13.89 32.43 -6.15
N THR A 515 -12.96 31.70 -5.53
CA THR A 515 -11.74 32.28 -4.97
C THR A 515 -10.88 32.94 -6.05
N ASN A 516 -10.76 32.33 -7.23
CA ASN A 516 -10.01 32.89 -8.35
C ASN A 516 -10.73 34.06 -9.05
N ALA A 517 -12.06 34.08 -9.00
CA ALA A 517 -12.88 35.20 -9.48
C ALA A 517 -12.86 36.43 -8.53
N ALA A 518 -12.24 36.33 -7.35
CA ALA A 518 -12.16 37.40 -6.38
C ALA A 518 -11.24 38.57 -6.79
N TYR A 519 -11.51 39.77 -6.26
CA TYR A 519 -10.59 40.91 -6.40
C TYR A 519 -9.26 40.67 -5.67
N LYS A 520 -9.32 39.97 -4.52
CA LYS A 520 -8.18 39.58 -3.68
C LYS A 520 -8.41 38.16 -3.13
N PRO A 521 -7.93 37.11 -3.81
CA PRO A 521 -8.19 35.72 -3.42
C PRO A 521 -7.80 35.38 -1.97
N GLY A 522 -6.68 35.92 -1.48
CA GLY A 522 -6.26 35.71 -0.09
C GLY A 522 -7.18 36.29 0.98
N ARG A 523 -8.12 37.19 0.64
CA ARG A 523 -9.17 37.64 1.57
C ARG A 523 -10.34 36.66 1.58
N VAL A 524 -10.77 36.18 0.42
CA VAL A 524 -11.81 35.15 0.30
C VAL A 524 -11.39 33.88 1.04
N LEU A 525 -10.16 33.41 0.85
CA LEU A 525 -9.63 32.25 1.58
C LEU A 525 -9.72 32.40 3.11
N ARG A 526 -9.54 33.62 3.66
CA ARG A 526 -9.69 33.85 5.10
C ARG A 526 -11.13 33.80 5.56
N GLU A 527 -12.07 34.31 4.76
CA GLU A 527 -13.50 34.23 5.10
C GLU A 527 -14.00 32.78 5.03
N LEU A 528 -13.50 31.98 4.08
CA LEU A 528 -13.82 30.55 3.97
C LEU A 528 -13.34 29.75 5.19
N GLN A 529 -12.23 30.14 5.81
CA GLN A 529 -11.74 29.52 7.05
C GLN A 529 -12.61 29.79 8.28
N LEU A 530 -13.54 30.76 8.19
CA LEU A 530 -14.47 31.12 9.26
C LEU A 530 -15.85 30.49 9.10
N VAL A 531 -16.03 29.61 8.11
CA VAL A 531 -17.24 28.82 7.91
C VAL A 531 -17.11 27.57 8.78
N GLU A 532 -17.98 27.47 9.78
CA GLU A 532 -18.00 26.39 10.75
C GLU A 532 -19.42 26.26 11.30
N ASP A 533 -19.84 25.02 11.53
CA ASP A 533 -21.08 24.65 12.19
C ASP A 533 -20.81 23.36 13.01
N PRO A 534 -21.07 23.33 14.33
CA PRO A 534 -20.80 22.16 15.17
C PRO A 534 -21.51 20.87 14.73
N GLU A 535 -22.63 20.99 14.01
CA GLU A 535 -23.45 19.85 13.57
C GLU A 535 -23.02 19.29 12.20
N TRP A 536 -22.04 19.91 11.52
CA TRP A 536 -21.62 19.48 10.18
C TRP A 536 -20.45 18.51 10.19
N ASP A 537 -20.47 17.58 9.23
CA ASP A 537 -19.37 16.63 8.99
C ASP A 537 -18.39 17.24 7.98
N PHE A 538 -17.22 17.64 8.47
CA PHE A 538 -16.22 18.38 7.70
C PHE A 538 -15.04 17.53 7.25
N GLN A 539 -14.56 17.83 6.04
CA GLN A 539 -13.25 17.44 5.54
C GLN A 539 -12.37 18.68 5.31
N GLU A 540 -11.12 18.64 5.76
CA GLU A 540 -10.16 19.72 5.56
C GLU A 540 -9.52 19.63 4.17
N GLU A 541 -9.72 20.67 3.35
CA GLU A 541 -9.22 20.73 1.99
C GLU A 541 -8.30 21.94 1.76
N VAL A 542 -7.22 21.75 1.01
CA VAL A 542 -6.28 22.83 0.67
C VAL A 542 -6.69 23.51 -0.61
N LEU A 543 -7.24 24.72 -0.51
CA LEU A 543 -7.52 25.58 -1.66
C LEU A 543 -6.28 26.38 -2.05
N LYS A 544 -6.02 26.47 -3.36
CA LYS A 544 -4.90 27.22 -3.95
C LYS A 544 -5.41 28.28 -4.90
N ALA A 545 -4.89 29.50 -4.80
CA ALA A 545 -5.25 30.59 -5.71
C ALA A 545 -4.01 31.38 -6.15
N LYS A 546 -3.94 31.76 -7.43
CA LYS A 546 -2.83 32.54 -7.98
C LYS A 546 -3.30 33.96 -8.30
N TYR A 547 -2.66 34.96 -7.73
CA TYR A 547 -2.99 36.37 -7.97
C TYR A 547 -1.75 37.25 -8.03
N ARG A 548 -1.58 37.99 -9.14
CA ARG A 548 -0.43 38.87 -9.40
C ARG A 548 0.92 38.18 -9.18
N GLY A 549 1.06 36.96 -9.70
CA GLY A 549 2.29 36.16 -9.59
C GLY A 549 2.54 35.53 -8.22
N LYS A 550 1.71 35.80 -7.20
CA LYS A 550 1.78 35.16 -5.87
C LYS A 550 0.77 34.04 -5.75
N ILE A 551 1.17 32.96 -5.09
CA ILE A 551 0.31 31.81 -4.78
C ILE A 551 -0.15 31.94 -3.33
N TYR A 552 -1.45 31.85 -3.12
CA TYR A 552 -2.11 31.80 -1.82
C TYR A 552 -2.62 30.39 -1.58
N ARG A 553 -2.48 29.90 -0.35
CA ARG A 553 -2.97 28.58 0.08
C ARG A 553 -3.66 28.74 1.43
N ALA A 554 -4.78 28.05 1.63
CA ALA A 554 -5.45 27.94 2.91
C ALA A 554 -6.10 26.57 3.04
N VAL A 555 -6.15 26.05 4.26
CA VAL A 555 -6.94 24.87 4.63
C VAL A 555 -8.34 25.36 4.95
N VAL A 556 -9.37 24.80 4.30
CA VAL A 556 -10.78 25.17 4.44
C VAL A 556 -11.57 23.91 4.78
N LYS A 557 -12.55 24.03 5.68
CA LYS A 557 -13.47 22.93 6.02
C LYS A 557 -14.61 22.87 5.00
N ILE A 558 -14.82 21.71 4.38
CA ILE A 558 -15.86 21.46 3.37
C ILE A 558 -16.79 20.35 3.88
N VAL A 559 -18.10 20.52 3.73
CA VAL A 559 -19.08 19.51 4.15
C VAL A 559 -19.02 18.26 3.27
N ARG A 560 -19.25 17.10 3.88
CA ARG A 560 -19.14 15.81 3.20
C ARG A 560 -20.47 15.31 2.67
N THR A 561 -21.61 15.71 3.24
CA THR A 561 -22.91 15.11 2.94
C THR A 561 -23.83 16.04 2.14
N ALA A 562 -24.65 15.46 1.28
CA ALA A 562 -25.53 16.13 0.32
C ALA A 562 -26.61 16.99 1.00
N ASP A 563 -27.13 16.55 2.14
CA ASP A 563 -28.11 17.27 2.96
C ASP A 563 -27.55 18.59 3.53
N GLN A 564 -26.22 18.68 3.72
CA GLN A 564 -25.54 19.86 4.26
C GLN A 564 -25.13 20.88 3.18
N VAL A 565 -25.06 20.46 1.91
CA VAL A 565 -24.55 21.27 0.78
C VAL A 565 -25.27 22.62 0.66
N THR A 566 -26.60 22.62 0.73
CA THR A 566 -27.40 23.85 0.57
C THR A 566 -27.08 24.89 1.65
N SER A 567 -27.10 24.46 2.92
CA SER A 567 -26.80 25.31 4.07
C SER A 567 -25.36 25.81 4.05
N PHE A 568 -24.42 24.94 3.64
CA PHE A 568 -23.02 25.30 3.45
C PHE A 568 -22.85 26.40 2.40
N CYS A 569 -23.42 26.24 1.20
CA CYS A 569 -23.38 27.25 0.14
C CYS A 569 -23.93 28.61 0.60
N GLN A 570 -25.05 28.61 1.33
CA GLN A 570 -25.64 29.83 1.86
C GLN A 570 -24.74 30.50 2.90
N GLN A 571 -24.13 29.73 3.81
CA GLN A 571 -23.26 30.29 4.85
C GLN A 571 -21.97 30.86 4.25
N VAL A 572 -21.40 30.19 3.25
CA VAL A 572 -20.27 30.75 2.49
C VAL A 572 -20.68 32.05 1.79
N CYS A 573 -21.84 32.08 1.12
CA CYS A 573 -22.34 33.30 0.47
C CYS A 573 -22.53 34.44 1.49
N ALA A 574 -23.02 34.13 2.70
CA ALA A 574 -23.18 35.10 3.77
C ALA A 574 -21.83 35.68 4.24
N LYS A 575 -20.80 34.83 4.43
CA LYS A 575 -19.43 35.28 4.77
C LYS A 575 -18.80 36.13 3.65
N LEU A 576 -19.13 35.84 2.40
CA LEU A 576 -18.69 36.62 1.24
C LEU A 576 -19.59 37.83 0.93
N GLU A 577 -20.57 38.11 1.78
CA GLU A 577 -21.51 39.22 1.66
C GLU A 577 -22.16 39.31 0.26
N CYS A 578 -22.42 38.17 -0.38
CA CYS A 578 -23.06 38.06 -1.68
C CYS A 578 -24.48 37.49 -1.56
N CYS A 579 -25.17 37.32 -2.69
CA CYS A 579 -26.48 36.67 -2.72
C CYS A 579 -26.35 35.21 -2.21
N PRO A 580 -27.25 34.72 -1.35
CA PRO A 580 -27.21 33.32 -0.87
C PRO A 580 -27.41 32.30 -2.01
N ASN A 581 -27.99 32.74 -3.12
CA ASN A 581 -28.13 31.94 -4.34
C ASN A 581 -27.07 32.29 -5.40
N LEU A 582 -25.95 32.93 -5.05
CA LEU A 582 -24.89 33.21 -6.03
C LEU A 582 -24.32 31.91 -6.59
N PHE A 583 -24.10 30.92 -5.73
CA PHE A 583 -23.80 29.56 -6.12
C PHE A 583 -24.59 28.60 -5.23
N SER A 584 -25.49 27.83 -5.83
CA SER A 584 -26.48 27.02 -5.10
C SER A 584 -26.99 25.88 -5.97
N PRO A 585 -27.63 24.84 -5.38
CA PRO A 585 -28.32 23.81 -6.16
C PRO A 585 -29.49 24.35 -7.00
N LEU A 586 -29.97 25.56 -6.71
CA LEU A 586 -31.05 26.23 -7.43
C LEU A 586 -30.51 27.08 -8.60
N LEU A 587 -30.97 26.78 -9.81
CA LEU A 587 -30.74 27.62 -11.00
C LEU A 587 -31.73 28.80 -11.02
N ILE A 588 -31.22 30.02 -11.17
CA ILE A 588 -31.99 31.26 -11.25
C ILE A 588 -31.95 31.80 -12.68
N SER A 589 -33.10 31.77 -13.36
CA SER A 589 -33.24 32.19 -14.77
C SER A 589 -33.30 33.71 -14.95
N GLU A 590 -34.24 34.40 -14.29
CA GLU A 590 -34.45 35.84 -14.49
C GLU A 590 -34.53 36.67 -13.20
N ASN A 591 -35.43 36.30 -12.27
CA ASN A 591 -35.64 37.03 -11.03
C ASN A 591 -35.17 36.19 -9.83
N CYS A 592 -34.20 36.72 -9.08
CA CYS A 592 -33.72 36.06 -7.87
C CYS A 592 -34.77 36.14 -6.75
N PRO A 593 -35.10 35.04 -6.05
CA PRO A 593 -36.06 35.02 -4.94
C PRO A 593 -35.73 36.00 -3.81
N GLU A 594 -34.44 36.26 -3.61
CA GLU A 594 -33.92 37.22 -2.62
C GLU A 594 -34.01 38.68 -3.07
N ASN A 595 -34.59 38.92 -4.25
CA ASN A 595 -34.65 40.20 -4.94
C ASN A 595 -33.28 40.91 -4.95
N CYS A 596 -32.19 40.15 -5.15
CA CYS A 596 -30.84 40.68 -4.92
C CYS A 596 -30.41 41.76 -5.93
N SER A 597 -31.18 41.96 -7.01
CA SER A 597 -31.01 43.02 -8.00
C SER A 597 -31.14 44.43 -7.42
N ILE A 598 -31.87 44.61 -6.31
CA ILE A 598 -31.97 45.90 -5.60
C ILE A 598 -30.69 46.24 -4.82
N ARG A 599 -29.75 45.29 -4.66
CA ARG A 599 -28.50 45.52 -3.93
C ARG A 599 -27.46 46.14 -4.85
N THR A 600 -27.23 47.44 -4.72
CA THR A 600 -26.17 48.14 -5.45
C THR A 600 -24.87 48.20 -4.65
N LYS A 601 -23.72 48.01 -5.32
CA LYS A 601 -22.38 48.15 -4.70
C LYS A 601 -22.16 49.51 -4.03
N THR A 602 -22.93 50.54 -4.41
CA THR A 602 -22.93 51.90 -3.83
C THR A 602 -23.39 51.98 -2.37
N LYS A 603 -24.14 50.99 -1.85
CA LYS A 603 -24.53 50.98 -0.43
C LYS A 603 -23.36 50.63 0.52
N TYR A 604 -22.28 50.04 0.00
CA TYR A 604 -21.09 49.62 0.76
C TYR A 604 -20.17 50.79 1.13
N THR A 605 -19.95 51.75 0.23
CA THR A 605 -19.20 52.99 0.56
C THR A 605 -19.93 53.85 1.60
N TYR A 606 -21.26 53.82 1.63
CA TYR A 606 -22.07 54.63 2.53
C TYR A 606 -22.16 54.06 3.97
N TYR A 607 -22.27 52.74 4.14
CA TYR A 607 -22.42 52.12 5.47
C TYR A 607 -21.09 51.79 6.19
N TYR A 608 -19.99 51.55 5.47
CA TYR A 608 -18.70 51.16 6.09
C TYR A 608 -17.66 52.29 6.20
N GLY A 609 -17.93 53.48 5.67
CA GLY A 609 -17.12 54.67 5.94
C GLY A 609 -17.35 55.29 7.33
N LYS A 610 -18.47 54.96 8.01
CA LYS A 610 -18.86 55.58 9.29
C LYS A 610 -19.71 54.67 10.21
N ARG A 611 -19.10 53.72 10.94
CA ARG A 611 -19.50 53.35 12.33
C ARG A 611 -18.25 52.90 13.08
N LYS A 612 -17.65 53.81 13.87
CA LYS A 612 -17.90 54.13 15.29
C LYS A 612 -17.11 53.22 16.23
N ARG A 613 -16.09 53.84 16.86
CA ARG A 613 -15.47 53.40 18.10
C ARG A 613 -16.56 53.04 19.11
N ILE A 614 -16.54 51.82 19.61
CA ILE A 614 -17.39 51.40 20.72
C ILE A 614 -16.81 52.05 21.99
N ILE A 615 -17.60 52.93 22.59
CA ILE A 615 -17.48 53.38 23.98
C ILE A 615 -18.22 52.32 24.82
N LYS A 616 -17.57 51.73 25.82
CA LYS A 616 -18.21 50.86 26.81
C LYS A 616 -18.93 51.70 27.87
N PRO A 617 -20.15 51.36 28.32
CA PRO A 617 -20.74 51.90 29.55
C PRO A 617 -20.27 51.14 30.81
N PRO A 618 -20.41 51.71 32.03
CA PRO A 618 -19.80 51.22 33.27
C PRO A 618 -20.75 50.48 34.24
N LEU A 619 -20.12 49.77 35.21
CA LEU A 619 -20.60 49.23 36.51
C LEU A 619 -21.47 47.93 36.48
N GLY A 620 -21.27 46.92 37.34
CA GLY A 620 -20.54 46.89 38.62
C GLY A 620 -20.12 45.50 39.16
N GLU A 621 -19.11 45.59 40.04
CA GLU A 621 -18.73 44.86 41.27
C GLU A 621 -18.78 43.31 41.41
N SER A 622 -17.60 42.70 41.65
CA SER A 622 -17.22 42.10 42.95
C SER A 622 -15.71 41.78 43.04
N ASN A 623 -15.12 42.06 44.21
CA ASN A 623 -13.71 41.99 44.67
C ASN A 623 -13.01 40.60 44.47
N THR A 624 -11.68 40.44 44.39
CA THR A 624 -10.62 40.73 45.40
C THR A 624 -9.18 40.78 44.82
N GLU A 625 -8.35 41.69 45.39
CA GLU A 625 -6.87 41.71 45.64
C GLU A 625 -5.85 41.07 44.65
N SER A 626 -4.63 41.57 44.37
CA SER A 626 -3.81 42.75 44.71
C SER A 626 -2.60 42.78 43.71
N ALA A 627 -1.98 43.96 43.48
CA ALA A 627 -0.90 44.19 42.48
C ALA A 627 0.52 44.23 43.13
N PRO A 628 1.67 44.31 42.40
CA PRO A 628 2.06 45.54 41.67
C PRO A 628 2.85 45.36 40.33
N LYS A 629 2.92 46.45 39.55
CA LYS A 629 3.78 46.69 38.35
C LYS A 629 5.09 47.40 38.76
N PRO A 630 6.15 47.46 37.92
CA PRO A 630 6.35 48.60 36.98
C PRO A 630 7.05 48.14 35.65
N THR A 631 7.24 48.85 34.54
CA THR A 631 7.18 50.26 34.12
C THR A 631 7.17 50.30 32.58
N ARG A 632 6.45 51.25 31.98
CA ARG A 632 6.55 51.62 30.56
C ARG A 632 6.84 53.13 30.49
N ARG A 633 7.89 53.57 29.78
CA ARG A 633 8.07 54.97 29.32
C ARG A 633 8.64 54.92 27.90
N ARG A 634 7.85 55.31 26.88
CA ARG A 634 7.74 56.66 26.24
C ARG A 634 8.80 56.79 25.10
N LYS A 635 8.61 57.43 23.94
CA LYS A 635 7.57 58.29 23.34
C LYS A 635 7.96 58.51 21.86
N ARG A 636 7.04 58.48 20.90
CA ARG A 636 6.52 59.63 20.08
C ARG A 636 7.04 59.76 18.63
N ARG A 637 6.08 60.04 17.74
CA ARG A 637 6.12 60.34 16.29
C ARG A 637 6.71 61.71 15.91
N LYS A 638 7.22 61.81 14.67
CA LYS A 638 6.86 62.71 13.51
C LYS A 638 8.11 62.80 12.59
N SER A 639 8.11 63.05 11.27
CA SER A 639 7.14 63.49 10.26
C SER A 639 7.77 63.39 8.83
N ILE A 640 6.95 63.08 7.82
CA ILE A 640 6.80 63.71 6.48
C ILE A 640 8.06 64.22 5.72
N TYR A 641 8.33 63.72 4.49
CA TYR A 641 8.21 64.50 3.22
C TYR A 641 8.42 63.63 1.96
N VAL A 642 7.68 63.97 0.90
CA VAL A 642 7.72 63.39 -0.45
C VAL A 642 8.44 64.37 -1.38
N GLN A 643 9.31 63.89 -2.27
CA GLN A 643 9.54 64.59 -3.55
C GLN A 643 9.62 63.62 -4.75
N LYS A 644 8.83 63.99 -5.76
CA LYS A 644 8.80 63.51 -7.16
C LYS A 644 9.92 64.18 -7.98
N LYS A 645 10.47 63.46 -8.97
CA LYS A 645 10.77 63.89 -10.38
C LYS A 645 11.44 62.68 -11.08
N ARG A 646 10.94 62.00 -12.12
CA ARG A 646 10.51 62.28 -13.52
C ARG A 646 11.68 62.44 -14.54
N LYS A 647 11.59 61.62 -15.61
CA LYS A 647 12.23 61.68 -16.98
C LYS A 647 13.72 61.28 -17.07
N SER A 648 14.27 60.66 -18.14
CA SER A 648 13.83 60.23 -19.48
C SER A 648 14.93 59.39 -20.19
N SER A 649 14.55 58.72 -21.28
CA SER A 649 15.22 57.80 -22.22
C SER A 649 16.45 58.29 -23.02
N ALA A 650 17.28 57.35 -23.52
CA ALA A 650 17.59 57.05 -24.96
C ALA A 650 18.92 56.24 -25.09
N VAL A 651 18.90 55.00 -25.63
CA VAL A 651 19.31 54.54 -26.99
C VAL A 651 20.82 54.61 -27.31
N ALA A 652 21.47 53.45 -27.53
CA ALA A 652 22.27 53.11 -28.73
C ALA A 652 23.05 51.77 -28.58
N MET A 653 22.90 50.88 -29.56
CA MET A 653 23.84 49.82 -30.01
C MET A 653 24.51 50.36 -31.30
N PRO A 654 25.51 49.73 -31.98
CA PRO A 654 26.02 48.34 -31.88
C PRO A 654 27.56 48.13 -32.06
N ALA A 655 27.94 46.84 -32.07
CA ALA A 655 28.89 46.17 -33.00
C ALA A 655 30.29 45.72 -32.49
N THR A 656 30.50 44.38 -32.63
CA THR A 656 31.75 43.64 -32.99
C THR A 656 32.92 43.63 -31.99
N SER A 657 33.81 42.64 -31.88
CA SER A 657 33.84 41.18 -32.06
C SER A 657 35.24 40.73 -31.60
N ALA A 658 35.32 39.60 -30.90
CA ALA A 658 36.43 38.62 -30.86
C ALA A 658 37.73 38.88 -30.03
N GLN A 659 38.00 37.91 -29.13
CA GLN A 659 39.24 37.09 -28.93
C GLN A 659 39.82 36.97 -27.49
N HIS A 660 39.77 35.72 -27.00
CA HIS A 660 40.75 34.90 -26.23
C HIS A 660 41.54 35.43 -25.00
N ILE A 661 41.20 34.87 -23.81
CA ILE A 661 41.96 34.01 -22.83
C ILE A 661 43.52 34.18 -22.74
N PRO A 662 44.27 33.96 -21.59
CA PRO A 662 43.95 33.57 -20.18
C PRO A 662 44.64 34.37 -19.02
N LEU A 663 44.22 34.04 -17.77
CA LEU A 663 44.87 34.02 -16.42
C LEU A 663 46.41 34.22 -16.32
N PRO A 664 47.06 34.64 -15.17
CA PRO A 664 46.76 34.10 -13.82
C PRO A 664 47.18 34.88 -12.52
N LEU A 665 46.66 34.37 -11.39
CA LEU A 665 47.32 34.04 -10.09
C LEU A 665 47.71 35.10 -9.01
N ARG A 666 47.35 34.70 -7.77
CA ARG A 666 48.04 34.83 -6.44
C ARG A 666 47.84 36.14 -5.69
N LYS A 667 47.73 36.21 -4.36
CA LYS A 667 47.88 35.32 -3.17
C LYS A 667 47.44 36.22 -1.97
N LEU A 668 47.09 35.81 -0.75
CA LEU A 668 47.83 35.01 0.23
C LEU A 668 46.92 34.98 1.51
N LYS A 669 46.52 33.80 2.02
CA LYS A 669 46.97 33.12 3.28
C LYS A 669 46.47 33.79 4.58
N ARG A 670 46.25 33.10 5.70
CA ARG A 670 46.32 31.71 6.23
C ARG A 670 45.67 31.84 7.64
N THR A 671 45.12 30.83 8.30
CA THR A 671 45.78 29.66 8.94
C THR A 671 44.61 28.82 9.53
N ILE A 672 44.28 27.60 9.07
CA ILE A 672 44.91 26.25 9.25
C ILE A 672 44.56 25.67 10.65
N GLN A 673 44.13 24.40 10.89
CA GLN A 673 44.42 23.03 10.37
C GLN A 673 43.25 22.09 10.84
N ARG A 674 42.56 21.20 10.09
CA ARG A 674 42.90 20.00 9.24
C ARG A 674 43.03 18.66 10.02
N PRO A 675 42.94 17.46 9.38
CA PRO A 675 42.09 17.00 8.25
C PRO A 675 41.68 15.49 8.29
N TRP A 676 40.98 15.06 7.23
CA TRP A 676 40.71 13.68 6.79
C TRP A 676 41.96 12.92 6.30
N THR A 677 42.02 11.60 6.56
CA THR A 677 42.54 10.52 5.66
C THR A 677 42.21 9.15 6.25
N LEU A 678 41.41 8.31 5.57
CA LEU A 678 41.68 6.88 5.39
C LEU A 678 40.79 6.34 4.26
N GLN A 679 41.41 6.10 3.10
CA GLN A 679 40.86 5.36 1.97
C GLN A 679 41.29 3.89 2.06
N ALA A 680 40.36 3.01 1.68
CA ALA A 680 40.57 1.76 0.95
C ALA A 680 42.01 1.23 0.84
N ARG A 681 42.29 0.16 1.60
CA ARG A 681 43.24 -0.92 1.28
C ARG A 681 43.08 -2.02 2.34
N LYS A 682 42.33 -3.08 2.02
CA LYS A 682 42.47 -4.45 2.54
C LYS A 682 41.40 -5.37 1.91
N LEU A 683 41.66 -5.75 0.66
CA LEU A 683 41.25 -7.00 0.05
C LEU A 683 42.42 -7.36 -0.88
N VAL A 684 42.88 -8.61 -0.79
CA VAL A 684 44.02 -9.27 -1.46
C VAL A 684 45.14 -9.65 -0.47
N THR A 685 45.47 -10.94 -0.53
CA THR A 685 46.30 -11.77 0.37
C THR A 685 45.59 -12.21 1.64
N TRP A 686 44.97 -13.40 1.62
CA TRP A 686 45.26 -14.52 2.54
C TRP A 686 44.62 -15.80 1.95
N SER A 687 45.14 -16.20 0.78
CA SER A 687 45.19 -17.60 0.36
C SER A 687 46.66 -18.01 0.42
N ARG A 688 47.09 -18.57 1.56
CA ARG A 688 48.18 -19.55 1.70
C ARG A 688 48.50 -19.76 3.18
N ILE A 689 48.68 -21.04 3.52
CA ILE A 689 49.16 -21.60 4.79
C ILE A 689 48.06 -21.86 5.83
N THR A 690 47.33 -22.97 5.62
CA THR A 690 47.31 -24.09 6.58
C THR A 690 46.94 -25.40 5.86
N ARG A 691 47.92 -25.94 5.11
CA ARG A 691 48.13 -27.39 4.93
C ARG A 691 49.61 -27.66 5.21
N HIS A 692 49.95 -27.86 6.48
CA HIS A 692 50.98 -28.79 6.95
C HIS A 692 50.97 -28.77 8.49
N SER A 693 50.18 -29.66 9.08
CA SER A 693 50.63 -30.49 10.20
C SER A 693 49.65 -31.66 10.35
N MET A 694 49.85 -32.68 9.51
CA MET A 694 49.81 -34.07 9.98
C MET A 694 51.27 -34.43 10.23
N TYR A 695 51.67 -34.49 11.50
CA TYR A 695 52.70 -35.35 12.09
C TYR A 695 52.83 -34.95 13.58
N GLN A 696 51.82 -35.33 14.35
CA GLN A 696 51.90 -35.98 15.67
C GLN A 696 50.49 -36.22 16.20
#